data_AF-A0A8C0JB44-F1
#
_entry.id   AF-A0A8C0JB44-F1
#
_cell.length_a   1.000
_cell.length_b   1.000
_cell.length_c   1.000
_cell.angle_alpha   90.00
_cell.angle_beta   90.00
_cell.angle_gamma   90.00
#
_symmetry.space_group_name_H-M   'P 1'
#
loop_
_entity.id
_entity.type
_entity.pdbx_description
1 polymer ?
#
loop_
_entity_poly.entity_id
_entity_poly.type
_entity_poly.pdbx_seq_one_letter_code
_entity_poly.pdbx_strand_id
1 'polypeptide(L)'
;MSRKGSKETKKANISSSLESEDISLETTVPTDDISSSEEREGTTKITRQLIERKELLHNLQLLKIELSQRNLMIDNLKVEYLTKIEELEEKLNDTIHQKQLLSLRLDNQLALQQEDARKHQELMKQEMETILMRQKQLEETNHQLRERAGDIRRSLRDLELTEDYYEKLKSLSEDELSIPEYVSIRFYEVVHPLRKEVNELQMRKDSLSEDLNYYKSQLKCVMESYEDERRSRSELEVRCQRLTLELADTKQMIQQGDYRQENYDKVKRERDAFEHELSELRRKYEILEVSHKAQARERNDLSKELATLQQSVNLLQKDKDYLNRQNMELSVRCAHEEDRLERLQIQLEDAKKAREEMYEKYVTSRDHYKTEYENKLRDELEQIRLKTNQEIEQLRSTSKEMYERENRNLREARDNAVAEKERAVVAEKDALGKYEHLLEQDGIMIFPYLDDCLFKAPTRQAIVKSTEHIITLFTRLGLQMNMQKSTLTSVQYLEFFGADLSSLEATASQPTKQFLRLTNLISTTENSLQVSARTCLRILRHLTAVTFIHSINKCLTMPEAIKDSLFVVDQPGQRLWGGALPREPTVGHHHHRCFTSRMGSTSATMFRPILCDGVPSSHKPIRTASGSEHLFPFLLLIRDKMVQILTDSVICMFYINRQGGAQSHSLCVEAMHVWQWCMKHNAMADTLSRKFYQDHKWELNTPVILDVFRMWQFPMIDLFATAQNTKCLQFCSRAFLIKWNTSLLYTFPSTPPFLAHVLHKIRQDRSRVILIAPEPQQTWYLYPLHMAVYTPYTLPLLPQLLLQDAGCVIHLDPQ
;
A
#
# COMPACT_ATOMS: atom_id res chain seq x y z
N MET A 1 4.50 -28.77 -30.14
CA MET A 1 3.48 -28.75 -31.22
C MET A 1 3.31 -27.33 -31.69
N SER A 2 3.45 -27.14 -33.01
CA SER A 2 3.42 -25.87 -33.73
C SER A 2 2.07 -25.17 -33.66
N ARG A 3 2.05 -23.84 -33.48
CA ARG A 3 1.17 -22.94 -34.25
C ARG A 3 1.60 -21.46 -34.12
N LYS A 4 2.21 -20.99 -35.21
CA LYS A 4 2.27 -19.59 -35.65
C LYS A 4 0.87 -18.99 -35.72
N GLY A 5 0.74 -17.74 -35.30
CA GLY A 5 -0.45 -16.90 -35.49
C GLY A 5 -0.05 -15.43 -35.57
N SER A 6 0.47 -15.03 -36.72
CA SER A 6 0.68 -13.64 -37.13
C SER A 6 -0.65 -12.91 -37.34
N LYS A 7 -0.78 -11.69 -36.83
CA LYS A 7 -1.67 -10.65 -37.40
C LYS A 7 -1.19 -9.27 -36.95
N GLU A 8 -0.34 -8.67 -37.80
CA GLU A 8 -0.11 -7.23 -37.84
C GLU A 8 -1.35 -6.54 -38.42
N THR A 9 -1.90 -5.56 -37.70
CA THR A 9 -2.90 -4.62 -38.24
C THR A 9 -2.20 -3.35 -38.70
N LYS A 10 -2.24 -3.16 -40.02
CA LYS A 10 -1.80 -1.99 -40.80
C LYS A 10 -2.22 -0.67 -40.13
N LYS A 11 -1.25 0.17 -39.77
CA LYS A 11 -1.48 1.62 -39.64
C LYS A 11 -1.36 2.24 -41.02
N ALA A 12 -2.43 2.87 -41.48
CA ALA A 12 -2.43 3.70 -42.68
C ALA A 12 -1.58 4.94 -42.41
N ASN A 13 -0.45 5.06 -43.10
CA ASN A 13 0.25 6.33 -43.28
C ASN A 13 -0.52 7.11 -44.34
N ILE A 14 -1.10 8.25 -43.94
CA ILE A 14 -1.56 9.27 -44.89
C ILE A 14 -0.38 10.22 -45.06
N SER A 15 0.36 10.02 -46.14
CA SER A 15 1.24 11.03 -46.71
C SER A 15 0.38 12.02 -47.47
N SER A 16 0.40 13.30 -47.09
CA SER A 16 0.08 14.40 -48.00
C SER A 16 1.33 15.25 -48.15
N SER A 17 2.05 14.95 -49.24
CA SER A 17 3.03 15.81 -49.86
C SER A 17 2.30 17.04 -50.39
N LEU A 18 2.63 18.22 -49.87
CA LEU A 18 2.33 19.50 -50.50
C LEU A 18 3.66 20.22 -50.64
N GLU A 19 4.23 20.10 -51.83
CA GLU A 19 5.27 20.98 -52.34
C GLU A 19 4.67 22.39 -52.38
N SER A 20 5.10 23.26 -51.48
CA SER A 20 4.93 24.71 -51.66
C SER A 20 6.18 25.22 -52.37
N GLU A 21 6.03 25.49 -53.66
CA GLU A 21 6.98 26.27 -54.44
C GLU A 21 7.11 27.67 -53.82
N ASP A 22 8.30 28.00 -53.32
CA ASP A 22 8.68 29.35 -52.91
C ASP A 22 8.76 30.23 -54.16
N ILE A 23 7.70 31.00 -54.44
CA ILE A 23 7.75 32.14 -55.36
C ILE A 23 8.08 33.38 -54.52
N SER A 24 9.37 33.66 -54.39
CA SER A 24 9.88 34.96 -53.97
C SER A 24 9.57 36.00 -55.05
N LEU A 25 8.58 36.86 -54.82
CA LEU A 25 8.40 38.08 -55.62
C LEU A 25 9.07 39.24 -54.89
N GLU A 26 10.31 39.50 -55.30
CA GLU A 26 11.01 40.77 -55.09
C GLU A 26 10.09 41.94 -55.45
N THR A 27 9.87 42.81 -54.47
CA THR A 27 9.24 44.12 -54.66
C THR A 27 10.28 45.04 -55.29
N THR A 28 10.54 44.91 -56.59
CA THR A 28 11.25 45.93 -57.35
C THR A 28 10.26 47.03 -57.72
N VAL A 29 10.43 48.18 -57.07
CA VAL A 29 9.75 49.44 -57.40
C VAL A 29 10.27 49.91 -58.76
N PRO A 30 9.43 50.10 -59.80
CA PRO A 30 9.77 50.91 -60.95
C PRO A 30 9.39 52.35 -60.61
N THR A 31 10.41 53.17 -60.34
CA THR A 31 10.34 54.63 -60.53
C THR A 31 10.17 54.89 -62.02
N ASP A 32 8.94 55.15 -62.46
CA ASP A 32 8.70 55.74 -63.77
C ASP A 32 8.55 57.25 -63.63
N ASP A 33 9.42 57.91 -64.39
CA ASP A 33 9.65 59.34 -64.45
C ASP A 33 8.41 60.14 -64.87
N ILE A 34 8.29 61.28 -64.21
CA ILE A 34 7.40 62.38 -64.57
C ILE A 34 7.87 62.91 -65.93
N SER A 35 7.23 62.46 -67.01
CA SER A 35 7.36 63.08 -68.33
C SER A 35 6.10 63.91 -68.61
N SER A 36 6.13 65.16 -68.16
CA SER A 36 5.24 66.22 -68.62
C SER A 36 5.93 66.98 -69.75
N SER A 37 5.66 66.61 -71.00
CA SER A 37 5.94 67.47 -72.14
C SER A 37 4.83 68.51 -72.26
N GLU A 38 5.18 69.77 -71.99
CA GLU A 38 4.42 70.95 -72.39
C GLU A 38 4.41 71.06 -73.92
N GLU A 39 3.24 71.03 -74.54
CA GLU A 39 3.00 71.73 -75.80
C GLU A 39 1.84 72.70 -75.60
N ARG A 40 2.13 73.97 -75.90
CA ARG A 40 1.23 75.11 -75.77
C ARG A 40 0.19 75.12 -76.89
N GLU A 41 -1.00 75.57 -76.48
CA GLU A 41 -1.96 76.40 -77.22
C GLU A 41 -2.37 75.98 -78.64
N GLY A 42 -3.54 75.34 -78.69
CA GLY A 42 -4.42 75.35 -79.85
C GLY A 42 -5.84 75.04 -79.39
N THR A 43 -6.72 76.04 -79.45
CA THR A 43 -8.16 75.94 -79.16
C THR A 43 -8.76 74.68 -79.78
N THR A 44 -8.96 73.65 -78.97
CA THR A 44 -9.58 72.37 -79.38
C THR A 44 -10.78 72.11 -78.49
N LYS A 45 -11.94 72.02 -79.13
CA LYS A 45 -13.24 71.72 -78.52
C LYS A 45 -13.09 70.52 -77.58
N ILE A 46 -13.61 70.61 -76.37
CA ILE A 46 -13.75 69.47 -75.45
C ILE A 46 -14.64 68.45 -76.15
N THR A 47 -14.03 67.49 -76.84
CA THR A 47 -14.75 66.37 -77.45
C THR A 47 -15.21 65.43 -76.35
N ARG A 48 -16.47 64.99 -76.41
CA ARG A 48 -17.10 64.00 -75.51
C ARG A 48 -16.16 62.85 -75.09
N GLN A 49 -15.29 62.40 -76.01
CA GLN A 49 -14.28 61.36 -75.79
C GLN A 49 -13.26 61.65 -74.67
N LEU A 50 -12.90 62.92 -74.42
CA LEU A 50 -11.96 63.32 -73.37
C LEU A 50 -12.59 63.27 -71.97
N ILE A 51 -13.88 63.59 -71.88
CA ILE A 51 -14.66 63.48 -70.64
C ILE A 51 -14.89 61.99 -70.33
N GLU A 52 -15.31 61.21 -71.32
CA GLU A 52 -15.48 59.75 -71.20
C GLU A 52 -14.16 59.06 -70.77
N ARG A 53 -13.01 59.50 -71.30
CA ARG A 53 -11.70 58.99 -70.88
C ARG A 53 -11.36 59.32 -69.42
N LYS A 54 -11.67 60.52 -68.94
CA LYS A 54 -11.44 60.91 -67.53
C LYS A 54 -12.40 60.19 -66.58
N GLU A 55 -13.65 60.01 -66.98
CA GLU A 55 -14.65 59.26 -66.21
C GLU A 55 -14.27 57.78 -66.09
N LEU A 56 -13.81 57.16 -67.18
CA LEU A 56 -13.26 55.79 -67.16
C LEU A 56 -12.03 55.67 -66.26
N LEU A 57 -11.13 56.65 -66.27
CA LEU A 57 -9.95 56.65 -65.37
C LEU A 57 -10.34 56.78 -63.90
N HIS A 58 -11.34 57.60 -63.58
CA HIS A 58 -11.86 57.73 -62.22
C HIS A 58 -12.55 56.45 -61.75
N ASN A 59 -13.38 55.84 -62.59
CA ASN A 59 -14.01 54.55 -62.30
C ASN A 59 -12.98 53.43 -62.10
N LEU A 60 -11.89 53.45 -62.87
CA LEU A 60 -10.78 52.51 -62.70
C LEU A 60 -10.05 52.73 -61.37
N GLN A 61 -9.86 53.98 -60.93
CA GLN A 61 -9.31 54.28 -59.60
C GLN A 61 -10.24 53.81 -58.47
N LEU A 62 -11.55 54.03 -58.58
CA LEU A 62 -12.52 53.53 -57.61
C LEU A 62 -12.51 52.00 -57.51
N LEU A 63 -12.48 51.30 -58.64
CA LEU A 63 -12.35 49.84 -58.68
C LEU A 63 -11.04 49.35 -58.07
N LYS A 64 -9.93 50.08 -58.25
CA LYS A 64 -8.65 49.76 -57.60
C LYS A 64 -8.72 49.90 -56.07
N ILE A 65 -9.41 50.93 -55.58
CA ILE A 65 -9.63 51.14 -54.14
C ILE A 65 -10.57 50.06 -53.59
N GLU A 66 -11.65 49.72 -54.28
CA GLU A 66 -12.54 48.64 -53.85
C GLU A 66 -11.80 47.29 -53.82
N LEU A 67 -10.96 47.02 -54.83
CA LEU A 67 -10.14 45.81 -54.88
C LEU A 67 -9.12 45.78 -53.73
N SER A 68 -8.45 46.90 -53.42
CA SER A 68 -7.53 46.96 -52.28
C SER A 68 -8.24 46.77 -50.94
N GLN A 69 -9.45 47.33 -50.77
CA GLN A 69 -10.29 47.11 -49.58
C GLN A 69 -10.74 45.65 -49.45
N ARG A 70 -11.17 45.01 -50.55
CA ARG A 70 -11.52 43.58 -50.58
C ARG A 70 -10.32 42.71 -50.24
N ASN A 71 -9.14 43.03 -50.76
CA ASN A 71 -7.89 42.32 -50.44
C ASN A 71 -7.54 42.45 -48.95
N LEU A 72 -7.61 43.65 -48.38
CA LEU A 72 -7.38 43.85 -46.94
C LEU A 72 -8.37 43.05 -46.09
N MET A 73 -9.64 42.95 -46.51
CA MET A 73 -10.62 42.13 -45.79
C MET A 73 -10.32 40.64 -45.88
N ILE A 74 -9.88 40.15 -47.05
CA ILE A 74 -9.43 38.77 -47.23
C ILE A 74 -8.22 38.49 -46.33
N ASP A 75 -7.26 39.40 -46.26
CA ASP A 75 -6.06 39.22 -45.45
C ASP A 75 -6.37 39.25 -43.94
N ASN A 76 -7.29 40.10 -43.49
CA ASN A 76 -7.78 40.06 -42.11
C ASN A 76 -8.45 38.71 -41.79
N LEU A 77 -9.32 38.21 -42.68
CA LEU A 77 -9.96 36.90 -42.49
C LEU A 77 -8.92 35.77 -42.48
N LYS A 78 -7.88 35.82 -43.31
CA LYS A 78 -6.78 34.84 -43.26
C LYS A 78 -6.07 34.86 -41.91
N VAL A 79 -5.78 36.05 -41.37
CA VAL A 79 -5.15 36.17 -40.05
C VAL A 79 -6.07 35.61 -38.95
N GLU A 80 -7.36 35.88 -39.00
CA GLU A 80 -8.34 35.28 -38.06
C GLU A 80 -8.41 33.75 -38.18
N TYR A 81 -8.38 33.19 -39.38
CA TYR A 81 -8.35 31.74 -39.55
C TYR A 81 -7.01 31.12 -39.14
N LEU A 82 -5.88 31.78 -39.41
CA LEU A 82 -4.56 31.31 -38.99
C LEU A 82 -4.44 31.29 -37.47
N THR A 83 -4.83 32.38 -36.79
CA THR A 83 -4.87 32.40 -35.32
C THR A 83 -5.80 31.34 -34.77
N LYS A 84 -6.93 31.07 -35.45
CA LYS A 84 -7.83 29.99 -35.03
C LYS A 84 -7.24 28.59 -35.19
N ILE A 85 -6.45 28.36 -36.25
CA ILE A 85 -5.73 27.11 -36.47
C ILE A 85 -4.70 26.92 -35.36
N GLU A 86 -3.90 27.95 -35.05
CA GLU A 86 -2.90 27.90 -33.97
C GLU A 86 -3.54 27.58 -32.61
N GLU A 87 -4.67 28.20 -32.27
CA GLU A 87 -5.41 27.89 -31.04
C GLU A 87 -5.90 26.43 -30.98
N LEU A 88 -6.33 25.88 -32.12
CA LEU A 88 -6.81 24.50 -32.20
C LEU A 88 -5.65 23.50 -32.14
N GLU A 89 -4.50 23.83 -32.72
CA GLU A 89 -3.28 23.05 -32.63
C GLU A 89 -2.73 23.02 -31.20
N GLU A 90 -2.75 24.15 -30.50
CA GLU A 90 -2.36 24.21 -29.09
C GLU A 90 -3.27 23.32 -28.22
N LYS A 91 -4.59 23.42 -28.40
CA LYS A 91 -5.56 22.56 -27.70
C LYS A 91 -5.37 21.08 -28.03
N LEU A 92 -5.07 20.76 -29.29
CA LEU A 92 -4.78 19.38 -29.68
C LEU A 92 -3.51 18.87 -28.96
N ASN A 93 -2.45 19.67 -28.91
CA ASN A 93 -1.22 19.31 -28.22
C ASN A 93 -1.44 19.11 -26.71
N ASP A 94 -2.23 19.96 -26.08
CA ASP A 94 -2.61 19.82 -24.66
C ASP A 94 -3.37 18.52 -24.40
N THR A 95 -4.36 18.19 -25.24
CA THR A 95 -5.12 16.94 -25.09
C THR A 95 -4.25 15.70 -25.32
N ILE A 96 -3.30 15.76 -26.27
CA ILE A 96 -2.33 14.69 -26.51
C ILE A 96 -1.44 14.51 -25.27
N HIS A 97 -0.92 15.59 -24.70
CA HIS A 97 -0.10 15.54 -23.50
C HIS A 97 -0.88 14.96 -22.30
N GLN A 98 -2.13 15.38 -22.11
CA GLN A 98 -3.01 14.83 -21.06
C GLN A 98 -3.24 13.33 -21.24
N LYS A 99 -3.51 12.87 -22.47
CA LYS A 99 -3.67 11.45 -22.79
C LYS A 99 -2.39 10.65 -22.47
N GLN A 100 -1.22 11.18 -22.83
CA GLN A 100 0.07 10.53 -22.53
C GLN A 100 0.30 10.42 -21.02
N LEU A 101 0.00 11.48 -20.27
CA LEU A 101 0.13 11.46 -18.81
C LEU A 101 -0.81 10.43 -18.16
N LEU A 102 -2.05 10.32 -18.63
CA LEU A 102 -3.00 9.32 -18.15
C LEU A 102 -2.58 7.90 -18.49
N SER A 103 -2.04 7.66 -19.69
CA SER A 103 -1.47 6.37 -20.08
C SER A 103 -0.34 5.95 -19.15
N LEU A 104 0.62 6.85 -18.89
CA LEU A 104 1.74 6.56 -17.99
C LEU A 104 1.28 6.31 -16.55
N ARG A 105 0.23 7.01 -16.07
CA ARG A 105 -0.35 6.74 -14.75
C ARG A 105 -0.98 5.35 -14.69
N LEU A 106 -1.73 4.96 -15.73
CA LEU A 106 -2.35 3.64 -15.79
C LEU A 106 -1.30 2.53 -15.86
N ASP A 107 -0.27 2.70 -16.69
CA ASP A 107 0.82 1.72 -16.82
C ASP A 107 1.58 1.55 -15.50
N ASN A 108 1.87 2.65 -14.80
CA ASN A 108 2.48 2.59 -13.46
C ASN A 108 1.58 1.91 -12.43
N GLN A 109 0.27 2.15 -12.46
CA GLN A 109 -0.67 1.51 -11.55
C GLN A 109 -0.78 0.00 -11.82
N LEU A 110 -0.80 -0.41 -13.09
CA LEU A 110 -0.79 -1.81 -13.49
C LEU A 110 0.52 -2.50 -13.08
N ALA A 111 1.67 -1.84 -13.24
CA ALA A 111 2.96 -2.37 -12.83
C ALA A 111 3.01 -2.60 -11.31
N LEU A 112 2.52 -1.63 -10.51
CA LEU A 112 2.43 -1.77 -9.05
C LEU A 112 1.52 -2.93 -8.64
N GLN A 113 0.33 -3.04 -9.25
CA GLN A 113 -0.58 -4.15 -8.97
C GLN A 113 0.01 -5.51 -9.34
N GLN A 114 0.76 -5.60 -10.44
CA GLN A 114 1.45 -6.83 -10.82
C GLN A 114 2.57 -7.19 -9.84
N GLU A 115 3.31 -6.20 -9.34
CA GLU A 115 4.36 -6.41 -8.34
C GLU A 115 3.78 -6.87 -7.00
N ASP A 116 2.69 -6.25 -6.55
CA ASP A 116 2.00 -6.64 -5.32
C ASP A 116 1.41 -8.05 -5.41
N ALA A 117 0.82 -8.41 -6.57
CA ALA A 117 0.33 -9.76 -6.81
C ALA A 117 1.46 -10.81 -6.77
N ARG A 118 2.63 -10.49 -7.34
CA ARG A 118 3.81 -11.36 -7.28
C ARG A 118 4.30 -11.54 -5.84
N LYS A 119 4.39 -10.45 -5.06
CA LYS A 119 4.77 -10.52 -3.64
C LYS A 119 3.80 -11.38 -2.82
N HIS A 120 2.49 -11.23 -3.05
CA HIS A 120 1.47 -12.07 -2.39
C HIS A 120 1.62 -13.55 -2.78
N GLN A 121 1.89 -13.83 -4.06
CA GLN A 121 2.09 -15.21 -4.53
C GLN A 121 3.36 -15.84 -3.94
N GLU A 122 4.46 -15.09 -3.83
CA GLU A 122 5.69 -15.54 -3.19
C GLU A 122 5.48 -15.81 -1.69
N LEU A 123 4.77 -14.94 -0.99
CA LEU A 123 4.46 -15.11 0.43
C LEU A 123 3.58 -16.34 0.66
N MET A 124 2.53 -16.55 -0.15
CA MET A 124 1.71 -17.76 -0.09
C MET A 124 2.51 -19.03 -0.38
N LYS A 125 3.47 -18.97 -1.31
CA LYS A 125 4.37 -20.10 -1.60
C LYS A 125 5.27 -20.42 -0.40
N GLN A 126 5.83 -19.41 0.25
CA GLN A 126 6.64 -19.58 1.46
C GLN A 126 5.81 -20.17 2.60
N GLU A 127 4.59 -19.65 2.83
CA GLU A 127 3.68 -20.20 3.84
C GLU A 127 3.33 -21.66 3.54
N MET A 128 3.00 -21.99 2.29
CA MET A 128 2.75 -23.37 1.87
C MET A 128 3.95 -24.29 2.12
N GLU A 129 5.17 -23.84 1.79
CA GLU A 129 6.39 -24.60 2.05
C GLU A 129 6.61 -24.84 3.55
N THR A 130 6.34 -23.84 4.40
CA THR A 130 6.43 -24.03 5.87
C THR A 130 5.40 -25.03 6.41
N ILE A 131 4.17 -24.99 5.88
CA ILE A 131 3.11 -25.93 6.25
C ILE A 131 3.49 -27.35 5.81
N LEU A 132 3.98 -27.53 4.58
CA LEU A 132 4.42 -28.82 4.07
C LEU A 132 5.59 -29.39 4.89
N MET A 133 6.56 -28.56 5.26
CA MET A 133 7.66 -28.97 6.14
C MET A 133 7.15 -29.40 7.51
N ARG A 134 6.18 -28.67 8.07
CA ARG A 134 5.58 -29.05 9.35
C ARG A 134 4.77 -30.34 9.26
N GLN A 135 4.01 -30.52 8.18
CA GLN A 135 3.26 -31.75 7.93
C GLN A 135 4.22 -32.95 7.85
N LYS A 136 5.32 -32.83 7.10
CA LYS A 136 6.32 -33.88 6.98
C LYS A 136 6.93 -34.26 8.34
N GLN A 137 7.27 -33.27 9.18
CA GLN A 137 7.73 -33.54 10.55
C GLN A 137 6.68 -34.27 11.40
N LEU A 138 5.41 -33.90 11.27
CA LEU A 138 4.32 -34.56 12.00
C LEU A 138 4.12 -35.99 11.50
N GLU A 139 4.26 -36.25 10.21
CA GLU A 139 4.18 -37.60 9.64
C GLU A 139 5.35 -38.48 10.10
N GLU A 140 6.58 -37.95 10.10
CA GLU A 140 7.76 -38.64 10.63
C GLU A 140 7.63 -38.97 12.12
N THR A 141 7.17 -38.02 12.93
CA THR A 141 6.94 -38.27 14.36
C THR A 141 5.82 -39.28 14.61
N ASN A 142 4.74 -39.25 13.83
CA ASN A 142 3.67 -40.25 13.91
C ASN A 142 4.18 -41.65 13.51
N HIS A 143 5.02 -41.74 12.48
CA HIS A 143 5.66 -42.99 12.09
C HIS A 143 6.51 -43.57 13.24
N GLN A 144 7.36 -42.75 13.86
CA GLN A 144 8.17 -43.16 15.02
C GLN A 144 7.31 -43.59 16.21
N LEU A 145 6.20 -42.89 16.48
CA LEU A 145 5.28 -43.27 17.56
C LEU A 145 4.58 -44.61 17.25
N ARG A 146 4.23 -44.86 15.99
CA ARG A 146 3.65 -46.16 15.57
C ARG A 146 4.66 -47.29 15.68
N GLU A 147 5.91 -47.06 15.33
CA GLU A 147 7.00 -48.03 15.52
C GLU A 147 7.19 -48.34 17.01
N ARG A 148 7.32 -47.31 17.87
CA ARG A 148 7.41 -47.49 19.33
C ARG A 148 6.21 -48.24 19.91
N ALA A 149 5.00 -47.91 19.47
CA ALA A 149 3.79 -48.65 19.86
C ALA A 149 3.77 -50.09 19.32
N GLY A 150 4.43 -50.35 18.19
CA GLY A 150 4.66 -51.68 17.64
C GLY A 150 5.71 -52.46 18.45
N ASP A 151 6.78 -51.81 18.88
CA ASP A 151 7.81 -52.37 19.75
C ASP A 151 7.22 -52.79 21.10
N ILE A 152 6.41 -51.92 21.73
CA ILE A 152 5.70 -52.24 22.97
C ILE A 152 4.76 -53.43 22.77
N ARG A 153 4.00 -53.47 21.67
CA ARG A 153 3.14 -54.63 21.35
C ARG A 153 3.93 -55.92 21.12
N ARG A 154 5.16 -55.84 20.61
CA ARG A 154 6.06 -57.00 20.44
C ARG A 154 6.65 -57.43 21.79
N SER A 155 7.04 -56.49 22.65
CA SER A 155 7.58 -56.80 23.99
C SER A 155 6.54 -57.42 24.92
N LEU A 156 5.25 -57.19 24.68
CA LEU A 156 4.14 -57.77 25.46
C LEU A 156 3.72 -59.18 25.00
N ARG A 157 4.44 -59.83 24.07
CA ARG A 157 4.09 -61.19 23.61
C ARG A 157 4.55 -62.30 24.55
N ASP A 158 5.71 -62.12 25.18
CA ASP A 158 6.34 -63.13 26.04
C ASP A 158 6.36 -62.64 27.49
N LEU A 159 5.22 -62.79 28.17
CA LEU A 159 4.98 -62.29 29.55
C LEU A 159 5.08 -63.39 30.62
N GLU A 160 5.71 -64.52 30.30
CA GLU A 160 5.80 -65.64 31.24
C GLU A 160 6.82 -65.35 32.35
N LEU A 161 6.34 -65.27 33.59
CA LEU A 161 7.16 -65.09 34.79
C LEU A 161 7.32 -66.39 35.57
N THR A 162 8.53 -66.60 36.10
CA THR A 162 8.77 -67.60 37.15
C THR A 162 8.38 -67.04 38.52
N GLU A 163 8.00 -67.92 39.45
CA GLU A 163 7.53 -67.55 40.80
C GLU A 163 8.58 -66.72 41.57
N ASP A 164 9.86 -67.08 41.45
CA ASP A 164 11.00 -66.36 42.05
C ASP A 164 11.21 -64.93 41.49
N TYR A 165 10.81 -64.70 40.24
CA TYR A 165 10.97 -63.42 39.57
C TYR A 165 9.74 -62.52 39.78
N TYR A 166 8.55 -63.11 39.90
CA TYR A 166 7.34 -62.41 40.33
C TYR A 166 7.51 -61.77 41.73
N GLU A 167 8.01 -62.53 42.71
CA GLU A 167 8.22 -62.01 44.08
C GLU A 167 9.23 -60.85 44.12
N LYS A 168 10.25 -60.88 43.26
CA LYS A 168 11.22 -59.77 43.12
C LYS A 168 10.57 -58.53 42.53
N LEU A 169 9.81 -58.67 41.44
CA LEU A 169 9.16 -57.53 40.77
C LEU A 169 8.03 -56.93 41.59
N LYS A 170 7.30 -57.73 42.36
CA LYS A 170 6.23 -57.26 43.26
C LYS A 170 6.73 -56.36 44.39
N SER A 171 8.02 -56.47 44.74
CA SER A 171 8.65 -55.64 45.77
C SER A 171 9.04 -54.23 45.32
N LEU A 172 8.98 -53.95 44.00
CA LEU A 172 9.30 -52.66 43.39
C LEU A 172 8.05 -51.77 43.27
N SER A 173 8.24 -50.45 43.24
CA SER A 173 7.15 -49.48 43.09
C SER A 173 6.67 -49.34 41.63
N GLU A 174 5.42 -48.92 41.40
CA GLU A 174 4.83 -48.81 40.05
C GLU A 174 5.59 -47.86 39.11
N ASP A 175 6.27 -46.85 39.66
CA ASP A 175 7.05 -45.86 38.89
C ASP A 175 8.43 -46.40 38.45
N GLU A 176 8.91 -47.48 39.06
CA GLU A 176 10.21 -48.11 38.75
C GLU A 176 10.07 -49.30 37.78
N LEU A 177 8.83 -49.73 37.51
CA LEU A 177 8.53 -50.87 36.64
C LEU A 177 8.40 -50.44 35.18
N SER A 178 9.04 -51.17 34.28
CA SER A 178 8.77 -51.00 32.85
C SER A 178 7.37 -51.52 32.50
N ILE A 179 6.76 -50.98 31.44
CA ILE A 179 5.43 -51.40 30.97
C ILE A 179 5.32 -52.94 30.80
N PRO A 180 6.31 -53.65 30.21
CA PRO A 180 6.27 -55.10 30.14
C PRO A 180 6.35 -55.81 31.49
N GLU A 181 7.14 -55.30 32.45
CA GLU A 181 7.28 -55.89 33.79
C GLU A 181 5.98 -55.71 34.58
N TYR A 182 5.36 -54.53 34.54
CA TYR A 182 4.07 -54.26 35.16
C TYR A 182 2.98 -55.19 34.62
N VAL A 183 2.89 -55.32 33.28
CA VAL A 183 1.89 -56.18 32.64
C VAL A 183 2.17 -57.65 32.93
N SER A 184 3.44 -58.07 32.99
CA SER A 184 3.83 -59.43 33.36
C SER A 184 3.39 -59.81 34.77
N ILE A 185 3.50 -58.90 35.76
CA ILE A 185 3.01 -59.13 37.14
C ILE A 185 1.50 -59.37 37.13
N ARG A 186 0.74 -58.48 36.46
CA ARG A 186 -0.73 -58.61 36.35
C ARG A 186 -1.16 -59.87 35.62
N PHE A 187 -0.44 -60.22 34.55
CA PHE A 187 -0.69 -61.44 33.79
C PHE A 187 -0.45 -62.68 34.64
N TYR A 188 0.64 -62.72 35.42
CA TYR A 188 0.95 -63.82 36.33
C TYR A 188 -0.13 -64.00 37.40
N GLU A 189 -0.59 -62.92 38.04
CA GLU A 189 -1.65 -62.97 39.08
C GLU A 189 -2.96 -63.61 38.60
N VAL A 190 -3.32 -63.38 37.34
CA VAL A 190 -4.59 -63.89 36.77
C VAL A 190 -4.42 -65.27 36.14
N VAL A 191 -3.33 -65.49 35.41
CA VAL A 191 -3.16 -66.70 34.58
C VAL A 191 -2.56 -67.86 35.36
N HIS A 192 -1.69 -67.60 36.34
CA HIS A 192 -1.07 -68.66 37.15
C HIS A 192 -2.09 -69.53 37.94
N PRO A 193 -3.08 -68.97 38.66
CA PRO A 193 -4.09 -69.79 39.35
C PRO A 193 -4.93 -70.62 38.38
N LEU A 194 -5.30 -70.05 37.22
CA LEU A 194 -6.05 -70.77 36.19
C LEU A 194 -5.23 -71.91 35.57
N ARG A 195 -3.93 -71.69 35.31
CA ARG A 195 -3.02 -72.75 34.82
C ARG A 195 -2.87 -73.87 35.86
N LYS A 196 -2.83 -73.54 37.15
CA LYS A 196 -2.81 -74.52 38.23
C LYS A 196 -4.10 -75.36 38.27
N GLU A 197 -5.27 -74.71 38.17
CA GLU A 197 -6.56 -75.41 38.10
C GLU A 197 -6.66 -76.32 36.87
N VAL A 198 -6.22 -75.85 35.69
CA VAL A 198 -6.18 -76.66 34.46
C VAL A 198 -5.27 -77.88 34.64
N ASN A 199 -4.09 -77.73 35.25
CA ASN A 199 -3.19 -78.84 35.52
C ASN A 199 -3.81 -79.85 36.50
N GLU A 200 -4.48 -79.39 37.57
CA GLU A 200 -5.18 -80.26 38.51
C GLU A 200 -6.32 -81.04 37.83
N LEU A 201 -7.10 -80.37 36.97
CA LEU A 201 -8.16 -81.01 36.18
C LEU A 201 -7.59 -82.00 35.16
N GLN A 202 -6.46 -81.67 34.53
CA GLN A 202 -5.79 -82.55 33.57
C GLN A 202 -5.26 -83.82 34.26
N MET A 203 -4.63 -83.69 35.42
CA MET A 203 -4.20 -84.83 36.23
C MET A 203 -5.38 -85.73 36.63
N ARG A 204 -6.53 -85.16 37.02
CA ARG A 204 -7.75 -85.92 37.33
C ARG A 204 -8.33 -86.61 36.11
N LYS A 205 -8.29 -85.97 34.93
CA LYS A 205 -8.73 -86.58 33.68
C LYS A 205 -7.85 -87.79 33.34
N ASP A 206 -6.55 -87.64 33.48
CA ASP A 206 -5.60 -88.70 33.14
C ASP A 206 -5.79 -89.91 34.07
N SER A 207 -5.94 -89.70 35.39
CA SER A 207 -6.25 -90.79 36.33
C SER A 207 -7.57 -91.51 36.01
N LEU A 208 -8.64 -90.76 35.71
CA LEU A 208 -9.92 -91.35 35.32
C LEU A 208 -9.84 -92.11 33.99
N SER A 209 -8.97 -91.67 33.07
CA SER A 209 -8.74 -92.36 31.80
C SER A 209 -7.99 -93.68 31.98
N GLU A 210 -7.04 -93.72 32.91
CA GLU A 210 -6.34 -94.95 33.31
C GLU A 210 -7.32 -95.94 33.95
N ASP A 211 -8.17 -95.47 34.87
CA ASP A 211 -9.23 -96.29 35.48
C ASP A 211 -10.18 -96.86 34.41
N LEU A 212 -10.64 -96.03 33.47
CA LEU A 212 -11.50 -96.46 32.37
C LEU A 212 -10.83 -97.54 31.51
N ASN A 213 -9.54 -97.38 31.20
CA ASN A 213 -8.79 -98.35 30.42
C ASN A 213 -8.57 -99.66 31.18
N TYR A 214 -8.38 -99.58 32.50
CA TYR A 214 -8.33 -100.74 33.37
C TYR A 214 -9.64 -101.52 33.35
N TYR A 215 -10.78 -100.84 33.54
CA TYR A 215 -12.10 -101.48 33.48
C TYR A 215 -12.43 -102.05 32.10
N LYS A 216 -12.07 -101.36 31.01
CA LYS A 216 -12.20 -101.89 29.64
C LYS A 216 -11.39 -103.17 29.44
N SER A 217 -10.17 -103.22 29.96
CA SER A 217 -9.31 -104.39 29.86
C SER A 217 -9.86 -105.57 30.64
N GLN A 218 -10.37 -105.32 31.86
CA GLN A 218 -11.07 -106.35 32.64
C GLN A 218 -12.29 -106.90 31.90
N LEU A 219 -13.14 -106.02 31.35
CA LEU A 219 -14.33 -106.42 30.60
C LEU A 219 -13.94 -107.29 29.39
N LYS A 220 -12.87 -106.95 28.68
CA LYS A 220 -12.36 -107.73 27.55
C LYS A 220 -11.94 -109.15 27.98
N CYS A 221 -11.17 -109.28 29.06
CA CYS A 221 -10.78 -110.59 29.58
C CYS A 221 -12.00 -111.44 29.97
N VAL A 222 -13.01 -110.83 30.59
CA VAL A 222 -14.25 -111.53 30.97
C VAL A 222 -15.03 -111.97 29.73
N MET A 223 -15.16 -111.12 28.71
CA MET A 223 -15.81 -111.49 27.45
C MET A 223 -15.09 -112.64 26.73
N GLU A 224 -13.75 -112.62 26.66
CA GLU A 224 -12.96 -113.70 26.07
C GLU A 224 -13.18 -115.02 26.82
N SER A 225 -13.15 -115.00 28.15
CA SER A 225 -13.44 -116.19 28.97
C SER A 225 -14.87 -116.72 28.78
N TYR A 226 -15.85 -115.83 28.59
CA TYR A 226 -17.23 -116.21 28.30
C TYR A 226 -17.37 -116.88 26.94
N GLU A 227 -16.67 -116.37 25.92
CA GLU A 227 -16.67 -116.97 24.58
C GLU A 227 -15.99 -118.35 24.55
N ASP A 228 -14.91 -118.53 25.31
CA ASP A 228 -14.24 -119.84 25.47
C ASP A 228 -15.15 -120.86 26.18
N GLU A 229 -15.87 -120.44 27.22
CA GLU A 229 -16.81 -121.31 27.94
C GLU A 229 -18.03 -121.65 27.05
N ARG A 230 -18.52 -120.69 26.25
CA ARG A 230 -19.59 -120.93 25.27
C ARG A 230 -19.17 -121.94 24.20
N ARG A 231 -17.94 -121.83 23.67
CA ARG A 231 -17.38 -122.81 22.72
C ARG A 231 -17.27 -124.19 23.35
N SER A 232 -16.70 -124.28 24.56
CA SER A 232 -16.58 -125.53 25.31
C SER A 232 -17.93 -126.20 25.56
N ARG A 233 -18.96 -125.42 25.90
CA ARG A 233 -20.33 -125.94 26.09
C ARG A 233 -20.92 -126.50 24.80
N SER A 234 -20.71 -125.83 23.66
CA SER A 234 -21.19 -126.31 22.37
C SER A 234 -20.53 -127.63 21.95
N GLU A 235 -19.23 -127.77 22.18
CA GLU A 235 -18.50 -129.03 21.92
C GLU A 235 -18.99 -130.17 22.81
N LEU A 236 -19.27 -129.88 24.09
CA LEU A 236 -19.83 -130.84 25.03
C LEU A 236 -21.27 -131.24 24.66
N GLU A 237 -22.11 -130.31 24.20
CA GLU A 237 -23.46 -130.62 23.71
C GLU A 237 -23.41 -131.57 22.49
N VAL A 238 -22.50 -131.34 21.53
CA VAL A 238 -22.28 -132.24 20.38
C VAL A 238 -21.79 -133.61 20.86
N ARG A 239 -20.87 -133.64 21.84
CA ARG A 239 -20.38 -134.90 22.42
C ARG A 239 -21.50 -135.68 23.12
N CYS A 240 -22.37 -135.02 23.89
CA CYS A 240 -23.53 -135.64 24.52
C CYS A 240 -24.51 -136.22 23.48
N GLN A 241 -24.75 -135.53 22.37
CA GLN A 241 -25.62 -136.04 21.29
C GLN A 241 -25.03 -137.30 20.65
N ARG A 242 -23.72 -137.28 20.36
CA ARG A 242 -23.01 -138.46 19.82
C ARG A 242 -23.06 -139.65 20.77
N LEU A 243 -22.78 -139.44 22.05
CA LEU A 243 -22.85 -140.47 23.08
C LEU A 243 -24.27 -141.02 23.26
N THR A 244 -25.30 -140.20 23.05
CA THR A 244 -26.71 -140.63 23.08
C THR A 244 -27.03 -141.58 21.92
N LEU A 245 -26.47 -141.33 20.73
CA LEU A 245 -26.60 -142.22 19.58
C LEU A 245 -25.83 -143.53 19.81
N GLU A 246 -24.59 -143.46 20.31
CA GLU A 246 -23.81 -144.65 20.68
C GLU A 246 -24.50 -145.49 21.79
N LEU A 247 -25.19 -144.84 22.74
CA LEU A 247 -26.04 -145.50 23.73
C LEU A 247 -27.28 -146.16 23.12
N ALA A 248 -27.85 -145.60 22.06
CA ALA A 248 -28.98 -146.20 21.35
C ALA A 248 -28.53 -147.45 20.56
N ASP A 249 -27.39 -147.37 19.89
CA ASP A 249 -26.80 -148.49 19.15
C ASP A 249 -26.38 -149.64 20.08
N THR A 250 -25.76 -149.33 21.22
CA THR A 250 -25.41 -150.34 22.22
C THR A 250 -26.66 -150.95 22.89
N LYS A 251 -27.73 -150.18 23.11
CA LYS A 251 -29.03 -150.73 23.56
C LYS A 251 -29.66 -151.67 22.53
N GLN A 252 -29.53 -151.37 21.24
CA GLN A 252 -29.99 -152.26 20.16
C GLN A 252 -29.17 -153.56 20.11
N MET A 253 -27.85 -153.47 20.33
CA MET A 253 -26.97 -154.64 20.43
C MET A 253 -27.26 -155.50 21.69
N ILE A 254 -27.65 -154.90 22.82
CA ILE A 254 -28.04 -155.63 24.05
C ILE A 254 -29.35 -156.43 23.88
N GLN A 255 -30.24 -156.03 22.97
CA GLN A 255 -31.47 -156.77 22.66
C GLN A 255 -31.22 -158.03 21.80
N GLN A 256 -30.06 -158.13 21.16
CA GLN A 256 -29.57 -159.36 20.55
C GLN A 256 -28.71 -160.08 21.59
N GLY A 257 -29.34 -160.99 22.33
CA GLY A 257 -28.77 -161.55 23.55
C GLY A 257 -27.43 -162.24 23.33
N ASP A 258 -26.35 -161.57 23.74
CA ASP A 258 -25.25 -162.12 24.56
C ASP A 258 -24.18 -161.08 24.96
N TYR A 259 -24.58 -159.86 25.38
CA TYR A 259 -23.62 -158.82 25.82
C TYR A 259 -23.61 -158.54 27.34
N ARG A 260 -24.55 -159.12 28.09
CA ARG A 260 -24.83 -158.72 29.48
C ARG A 260 -23.82 -159.24 30.51
N GLN A 261 -23.10 -160.33 30.23
CA GLN A 261 -22.15 -160.93 31.18
C GLN A 261 -20.70 -160.43 31.02
N GLU A 262 -20.27 -159.98 29.85
CA GLU A 262 -18.87 -159.53 29.65
C GLU A 262 -18.65 -158.02 29.87
N ASN A 263 -19.69 -157.19 29.87
CA ASN A 263 -19.52 -155.73 29.73
C ASN A 263 -20.12 -154.85 30.85
N TYR A 264 -20.63 -155.44 31.94
CA TYR A 264 -21.23 -154.71 33.06
C TYR A 264 -20.26 -153.70 33.72
N ASP A 265 -18.99 -154.08 33.88
CA ASP A 265 -17.96 -153.21 34.46
C ASP A 265 -17.51 -152.08 33.52
N LYS A 266 -17.71 -152.23 32.21
CA LYS A 266 -17.45 -151.15 31.24
C LYS A 266 -18.59 -150.13 31.26
N VAL A 267 -19.84 -150.60 31.24
CA VAL A 267 -21.04 -149.74 31.30
C VAL A 267 -21.13 -148.98 32.63
N LYS A 268 -20.74 -149.59 33.75
CA LYS A 268 -20.69 -148.92 35.05
C LYS A 268 -19.65 -147.78 35.07
N ARG A 269 -18.45 -148.01 34.52
CA ARG A 269 -17.42 -146.99 34.39
C ARG A 269 -17.82 -145.85 33.46
N GLU A 270 -18.47 -146.16 32.33
CA GLU A 270 -18.99 -145.16 31.40
C GLU A 270 -20.10 -144.32 32.03
N ARG A 271 -21.03 -144.93 32.78
CA ARG A 271 -22.03 -144.20 33.57
C ARG A 271 -21.37 -143.25 34.57
N ASP A 272 -20.41 -143.73 35.36
CA ASP A 272 -19.75 -142.91 36.39
C ASP A 272 -18.96 -141.76 35.74
N ALA A 273 -18.35 -141.99 34.58
CA ALA A 273 -17.71 -140.94 33.79
C ALA A 273 -18.72 -139.90 33.26
N PHE A 274 -19.87 -140.32 32.73
CA PHE A 274 -20.91 -139.39 32.27
C PHE A 274 -21.59 -138.64 33.40
N GLU A 275 -21.72 -139.25 34.58
CA GLU A 275 -22.27 -138.59 35.76
C GLU A 275 -21.32 -137.49 36.27
N HIS A 276 -20.01 -137.75 36.23
CA HIS A 276 -19.00 -136.72 36.48
C HIS A 276 -19.00 -135.62 35.40
N GLU A 277 -19.03 -135.97 34.10
CA GLU A 277 -19.12 -134.99 33.01
C GLU A 277 -20.41 -134.14 33.11
N LEU A 278 -21.55 -134.73 33.50
CA LEU A 278 -22.80 -133.99 33.75
C LEU A 278 -22.68 -133.03 34.92
N SER A 279 -21.99 -133.42 36.00
CA SER A 279 -21.77 -132.54 37.15
C SER A 279 -20.89 -131.34 36.79
N GLU A 280 -19.83 -131.56 36.00
CA GLU A 280 -18.96 -130.51 35.49
C GLU A 280 -19.69 -129.59 34.49
N LEU A 281 -20.50 -130.15 33.58
CA LEU A 281 -21.33 -129.34 32.67
C LEU A 281 -22.33 -128.46 33.41
N ARG A 282 -22.96 -128.98 34.47
CA ARG A 282 -23.91 -128.20 35.28
C ARG A 282 -23.22 -127.03 35.96
N ARG A 283 -22.04 -127.27 36.55
CA ARG A 283 -21.23 -126.20 37.16
C ARG A 283 -20.84 -125.12 36.13
N LYS A 284 -20.43 -125.52 34.93
CA LYS A 284 -20.11 -124.61 33.82
C LYS A 284 -21.33 -123.81 33.34
N TYR A 285 -22.46 -124.49 33.18
CA TYR A 285 -23.73 -123.86 32.82
C TYR A 285 -24.15 -122.82 33.86
N GLU A 286 -24.00 -123.10 35.15
CA GLU A 286 -24.36 -122.19 36.24
C GLU A 286 -23.49 -120.91 36.22
N ILE A 287 -22.19 -121.04 35.94
CA ILE A 287 -21.28 -119.88 35.74
C ILE A 287 -21.70 -119.06 34.50
N LEU A 288 -21.97 -119.72 33.38
CA LEU A 288 -22.45 -119.09 32.14
C LEU A 288 -23.79 -118.37 32.36
N GLU A 289 -24.71 -118.95 33.14
CA GLU A 289 -26.01 -118.35 33.44
C GLU A 289 -25.86 -117.06 34.26
N VAL A 290 -24.95 -117.05 35.24
CA VAL A 290 -24.62 -115.84 36.01
C VAL A 290 -24.00 -114.76 35.10
N SER A 291 -23.07 -115.13 34.21
CA SER A 291 -22.46 -114.20 33.25
C SER A 291 -23.48 -113.61 32.27
N HIS A 292 -24.36 -114.45 31.71
CA HIS A 292 -25.44 -113.99 30.83
C HIS A 292 -26.41 -113.05 31.57
N LYS A 293 -26.74 -113.33 32.84
CA LYS A 293 -27.54 -112.42 33.67
C LYS A 293 -26.83 -111.08 33.91
N ALA A 294 -25.51 -111.05 34.04
CA ALA A 294 -24.73 -109.82 34.17
C ALA A 294 -24.73 -109.00 32.86
N GLN A 295 -24.41 -109.63 31.72
CA GLN A 295 -24.44 -108.96 30.40
C GLN A 295 -25.84 -108.44 30.03
N ALA A 296 -26.90 -109.18 30.39
CA ALA A 296 -28.27 -108.73 30.18
C ALA A 296 -28.60 -107.46 30.99
N ARG A 297 -28.03 -107.31 32.19
CA ARG A 297 -28.17 -106.08 33.00
C ARG A 297 -27.43 -104.92 32.37
N GLU A 298 -26.18 -105.09 31.96
CA GLU A 298 -25.39 -104.04 31.28
C GLU A 298 -26.07 -103.55 29.99
N ARG A 299 -26.56 -104.48 29.15
CA ARG A 299 -27.32 -104.11 27.95
C ARG A 299 -28.56 -103.29 28.28
N ASN A 300 -29.26 -103.64 29.37
CA ASN A 300 -30.44 -102.89 29.80
C ASN A 300 -30.07 -101.51 30.35
N ASP A 301 -28.94 -101.37 31.03
CA ASP A 301 -28.47 -100.07 31.53
C ASP A 301 -27.99 -99.17 30.40
N LEU A 302 -27.23 -99.69 29.43
CA LEU A 302 -26.89 -98.96 28.19
C LEU A 302 -28.13 -98.55 27.38
N SER A 303 -29.16 -99.40 27.33
CA SER A 303 -30.44 -99.05 26.69
C SER A 303 -31.14 -97.88 27.40
N LYS A 304 -31.08 -97.83 28.73
CA LYS A 304 -31.60 -96.68 29.50
C LYS A 304 -30.79 -95.41 29.22
N GLU A 305 -29.46 -95.50 29.17
CA GLU A 305 -28.58 -94.36 28.84
C GLU A 305 -28.80 -93.85 27.41
N LEU A 306 -28.99 -94.75 26.45
CA LEU A 306 -29.35 -94.37 25.08
C LEU A 306 -30.70 -93.62 25.07
N ALA A 307 -31.67 -94.07 25.85
CA ALA A 307 -32.97 -93.41 25.95
C ALA A 307 -32.86 -92.01 26.58
N THR A 308 -32.03 -91.81 27.62
CA THR A 308 -31.83 -90.49 28.23
C THR A 308 -31.08 -89.54 27.29
N LEU A 309 -30.06 -90.03 26.57
CA LEU A 309 -29.36 -89.26 25.54
C LEU A 309 -30.29 -88.89 24.37
N GLN A 310 -31.16 -89.80 23.94
CA GLN A 310 -32.14 -89.49 22.91
C GLN A 310 -33.12 -88.39 23.36
N GLN A 311 -33.51 -88.39 24.64
CA GLN A 311 -34.34 -87.33 25.21
C GLN A 311 -33.59 -85.99 25.27
N SER A 312 -32.31 -85.98 25.64
CA SER A 312 -31.51 -84.74 25.69
C SER A 312 -31.30 -84.13 24.29
N VAL A 313 -31.02 -84.96 23.28
CA VAL A 313 -30.92 -84.51 21.88
C VAL A 313 -32.23 -83.91 21.41
N ASN A 314 -33.37 -84.52 21.75
CA ASN A 314 -34.69 -83.98 21.39
C ASN A 314 -34.97 -82.62 22.06
N LEU A 315 -34.53 -82.41 23.30
CA LEU A 315 -34.66 -81.12 23.97
C LEU A 315 -33.77 -80.06 23.32
N LEU A 316 -32.50 -80.38 23.05
CA LEU A 316 -31.57 -79.47 22.37
C LEU A 316 -32.06 -79.09 20.96
N GLN A 317 -32.71 -80.01 20.25
CA GLN A 317 -33.32 -79.72 18.96
C GLN A 317 -34.46 -78.70 19.09
N LYS A 318 -35.31 -78.82 20.12
CA LYS A 318 -36.37 -77.84 20.39
C LYS A 318 -35.80 -76.47 20.76
N ASP A 319 -34.73 -76.42 21.54
CA ASP A 319 -34.05 -75.17 21.91
C ASP A 319 -33.43 -74.50 20.69
N LYS A 320 -32.78 -75.27 19.81
CA LYS A 320 -32.28 -74.78 18.52
C LYS A 320 -33.40 -74.17 17.68
N ASP A 321 -34.54 -74.86 17.57
CA ASP A 321 -35.68 -74.38 16.77
C ASP A 321 -36.35 -73.15 17.40
N TYR A 322 -36.31 -73.01 18.72
CA TYR A 322 -36.76 -71.82 19.43
C TYR A 322 -35.83 -70.63 19.18
N LEU A 323 -34.52 -70.81 19.35
CA LEU A 323 -33.53 -69.77 19.12
C LEU A 323 -33.50 -69.31 17.65
N ASN A 324 -33.68 -70.24 16.70
CA ASN A 324 -33.79 -69.89 15.29
C ASN A 324 -35.03 -69.02 15.01
N ARG A 325 -36.18 -69.32 15.64
CA ARG A 325 -37.37 -68.48 15.52
C ARG A 325 -37.15 -67.08 16.09
N GLN A 326 -36.51 -66.97 17.25
CA GLN A 326 -36.16 -65.67 17.83
C GLN A 326 -35.19 -64.87 16.95
N ASN A 327 -34.16 -65.53 16.39
CA ASN A 327 -33.24 -64.88 15.47
C ASN A 327 -33.96 -64.36 14.23
N MET A 328 -34.87 -65.14 13.65
CA MET A 328 -35.65 -64.72 12.49
C MET A 328 -36.53 -63.50 12.81
N GLU A 329 -37.18 -63.49 13.97
CA GLU A 329 -38.00 -62.36 14.42
C GLU A 329 -37.14 -61.10 14.63
N LEU A 330 -35.97 -61.24 15.26
CA LEU A 330 -35.03 -60.14 15.44
C LEU A 330 -34.51 -59.62 14.11
N SER A 331 -34.17 -60.49 13.16
CA SER A 331 -33.73 -60.07 11.82
C SER A 331 -34.80 -59.27 11.08
N VAL A 332 -36.08 -59.66 11.17
CA VAL A 332 -37.18 -58.89 10.57
C VAL A 332 -37.34 -57.53 11.26
N ARG A 333 -37.22 -57.46 12.59
CA ARG A 333 -37.26 -56.19 13.33
C ARG A 333 -36.09 -55.27 12.95
N CYS A 334 -34.88 -55.81 12.81
CA CYS A 334 -33.72 -55.04 12.35
C CYS A 334 -33.96 -54.45 10.96
N ALA A 335 -34.43 -55.27 10.00
CA ALA A 335 -34.75 -54.80 8.66
C ALA A 335 -35.81 -53.67 8.67
N HIS A 336 -36.83 -53.78 9.52
CA HIS A 336 -37.85 -52.74 9.64
C HIS A 336 -37.31 -51.41 10.20
N GLU A 337 -36.44 -51.46 11.20
CA GLU A 337 -35.81 -50.25 11.74
C GLU A 337 -34.77 -49.66 10.77
N GLU A 338 -34.10 -50.48 9.98
CA GLU A 338 -33.23 -50.03 8.87
C GLU A 338 -34.04 -49.26 7.81
N ASP A 339 -35.16 -49.81 7.33
CA ASP A 339 -36.07 -49.12 6.40
C ASP A 339 -36.64 -47.81 6.97
N ARG A 340 -36.84 -47.75 8.29
CA ARG A 340 -37.30 -46.55 8.97
C ARG A 340 -36.19 -45.51 9.06
N LEU A 341 -34.96 -45.93 9.35
CA LEU A 341 -33.77 -45.08 9.35
C LEU A 341 -33.55 -44.45 7.97
N GLU A 342 -33.65 -45.25 6.90
CA GLU A 342 -33.50 -44.77 5.53
C GLU A 342 -34.57 -43.72 5.19
N ARG A 343 -35.84 -43.98 5.54
CA ARG A 343 -36.92 -43.00 5.36
C ARG A 343 -36.70 -41.70 6.14
N LEU A 344 -36.23 -41.78 7.38
CA LEU A 344 -35.91 -40.60 8.19
C LEU A 344 -34.70 -39.83 7.64
N GLN A 345 -33.71 -40.52 7.09
CA GLN A 345 -32.57 -39.89 6.42
C GLN A 345 -33.01 -39.11 5.18
N ILE A 346 -33.89 -39.68 4.35
CA ILE A 346 -34.45 -38.98 3.18
C ILE A 346 -35.20 -37.71 3.63
N GLN A 347 -36.07 -37.81 4.64
CA GLN A 347 -36.79 -36.64 5.17
C GLN A 347 -35.85 -35.57 5.73
N LEU A 348 -34.75 -35.97 6.36
CA LEU A 348 -33.73 -35.06 6.87
C LEU A 348 -33.04 -34.31 5.72
N GLU A 349 -32.67 -35.00 4.64
CA GLU A 349 -32.04 -34.38 3.47
C GLU A 349 -33.00 -33.45 2.75
N ASP A 350 -34.27 -33.83 2.58
CA ASP A 350 -35.29 -32.95 2.00
C ASP A 350 -35.51 -31.69 2.85
N ALA A 351 -35.52 -31.82 4.18
CA ALA A 351 -35.63 -30.68 5.08
C ALA A 351 -34.40 -29.76 5.02
N LYS A 352 -33.18 -30.33 4.91
CA LYS A 352 -31.95 -29.55 4.71
C LYS A 352 -31.99 -28.78 3.39
N LYS A 353 -32.41 -29.44 2.30
CA LYS A 353 -32.54 -28.81 0.99
C LYS A 353 -33.58 -27.69 1.00
N ALA A 354 -34.75 -27.91 1.60
CA ALA A 354 -35.77 -26.87 1.74
C ALA A 354 -35.26 -25.66 2.57
N ARG A 355 -34.47 -25.91 3.62
CA ARG A 355 -33.83 -24.87 4.41
C ARG A 355 -32.82 -24.08 3.57
N GLU A 356 -31.99 -24.74 2.78
CA GLU A 356 -31.01 -24.11 1.88
C GLU A 356 -31.69 -23.24 0.82
N GLU A 357 -32.75 -23.73 0.19
CA GLU A 357 -33.54 -22.95 -0.78
C GLU A 357 -34.17 -21.69 -0.15
N MET A 358 -34.64 -21.78 1.10
CA MET A 358 -35.16 -20.61 1.83
C MET A 358 -34.06 -19.62 2.19
N TYR A 359 -32.87 -20.10 2.57
CA TYR A 359 -31.71 -19.23 2.80
C TYR A 359 -31.26 -18.52 1.52
N GLU A 360 -31.25 -19.20 0.38
CA GLU A 360 -30.91 -18.60 -0.90
C GLU A 360 -31.91 -17.50 -1.30
N LYS A 361 -33.22 -17.76 -1.13
CA LYS A 361 -34.27 -16.74 -1.31
C LYS A 361 -34.11 -15.54 -0.38
N TYR A 362 -33.74 -15.79 0.88
CA TYR A 362 -33.49 -14.70 1.83
C TYR A 362 -32.27 -13.87 1.46
N VAL A 363 -31.16 -14.52 1.09
CA VAL A 363 -29.92 -13.84 0.68
C VAL A 363 -30.15 -13.01 -0.56
N THR A 364 -30.80 -13.57 -1.58
CA THR A 364 -31.14 -12.84 -2.82
C THR A 364 -32.04 -11.64 -2.55
N SER A 365 -33.06 -11.78 -1.69
CA SER A 365 -33.92 -10.66 -1.29
C SER A 365 -33.15 -9.58 -0.52
N ARG A 366 -32.31 -9.97 0.44
CA ARG A 366 -31.47 -9.04 1.21
C ARG A 366 -30.51 -8.28 0.30
N ASP A 367 -29.85 -8.98 -0.64
CA ASP A 367 -28.89 -8.40 -1.56
C ASP A 367 -29.58 -7.48 -2.57
N HIS A 368 -30.81 -7.80 -2.98
CA HIS A 368 -31.64 -6.92 -3.79
C HIS A 368 -31.94 -5.61 -3.04
N TYR A 369 -32.45 -5.67 -1.81
CA TYR A 369 -32.71 -4.46 -1.03
C TYR A 369 -31.45 -3.66 -0.72
N LYS A 370 -30.35 -4.32 -0.36
CA LYS A 370 -29.05 -3.66 -0.18
C LYS A 370 -28.66 -2.88 -1.43
N THR A 371 -28.76 -3.51 -2.60
CA THR A 371 -28.45 -2.87 -3.88
C THR A 371 -29.34 -1.67 -4.14
N GLU A 372 -30.64 -1.77 -3.86
CA GLU A 372 -31.57 -0.65 -4.02
C GLU A 372 -31.23 0.53 -3.09
N TYR A 373 -30.89 0.26 -1.83
CA TYR A 373 -30.47 1.31 -0.89
C TYR A 373 -29.14 1.96 -1.31
N GLU A 374 -28.16 1.16 -1.75
CA GLU A 374 -26.89 1.68 -2.26
C GLU A 374 -27.09 2.53 -3.52
N ASN A 375 -28.04 2.17 -4.39
CA ASN A 375 -28.37 2.97 -5.56
C ASN A 375 -29.05 4.28 -5.17
N LYS A 376 -30.06 4.25 -4.27
CA LYS A 376 -30.71 5.47 -3.77
C LYS A 376 -29.70 6.42 -3.10
N LEU A 377 -28.80 5.88 -2.27
CA LEU A 377 -27.76 6.68 -1.64
C LEU A 377 -26.78 7.26 -2.67
N ARG A 378 -26.40 6.48 -3.69
CA ARG A 378 -25.57 6.98 -4.79
C ARG A 378 -26.25 8.12 -5.54
N ASP A 379 -27.53 7.96 -5.88
CA ASP A 379 -28.30 8.98 -6.58
C ASP A 379 -28.44 10.27 -5.74
N GLU A 380 -28.70 10.15 -4.43
CA GLU A 380 -28.76 11.30 -3.51
C GLU A 380 -27.41 12.02 -3.41
N LEU A 381 -26.31 11.27 -3.29
CA LEU A 381 -24.96 11.85 -3.27
C LEU A 381 -24.62 12.54 -4.60
N GLU A 382 -25.04 11.98 -5.73
CA GLU A 382 -24.85 12.58 -7.04
C GLU A 382 -25.68 13.85 -7.20
N GLN A 383 -26.93 13.85 -6.72
CA GLN A 383 -27.75 15.06 -6.70
C GLN A 383 -27.15 16.17 -5.83
N ILE A 384 -26.64 15.83 -4.64
CA ILE A 384 -25.96 16.81 -3.77
C ILE A 384 -24.72 17.35 -4.48
N ARG A 385 -23.89 16.48 -5.07
CA ARG A 385 -22.70 16.90 -5.83
C ARG A 385 -23.08 17.85 -6.97
N LEU A 386 -24.09 17.52 -7.76
CA LEU A 386 -24.56 18.38 -8.85
C LEU A 386 -25.05 19.74 -8.33
N LYS A 387 -25.86 19.78 -7.27
CA LYS A 387 -26.31 21.04 -6.65
C LYS A 387 -25.14 21.87 -6.13
N THR A 388 -24.21 21.26 -5.40
CA THR A 388 -23.03 21.98 -4.89
C THR A 388 -22.15 22.53 -6.01
N ASN A 389 -21.97 21.78 -7.11
CA ASN A 389 -21.24 22.28 -8.27
C ASN A 389 -21.96 23.44 -8.95
N GLN A 390 -23.29 23.36 -9.09
CA GLN A 390 -24.10 24.47 -9.61
C GLN A 390 -23.99 25.72 -8.73
N GLU A 391 -24.05 25.57 -7.40
CA GLU A 391 -23.87 26.67 -6.45
C GLU A 391 -22.46 27.26 -6.54
N ILE A 392 -21.41 26.43 -6.66
CA ILE A 392 -20.04 26.89 -6.85
C ILE A 392 -19.90 27.66 -8.18
N GLU A 393 -20.50 27.18 -9.27
CA GLU A 393 -20.49 27.88 -10.54
C GLU A 393 -21.23 29.23 -10.48
N GLN A 394 -22.38 29.27 -9.80
CA GLN A 394 -23.11 30.53 -9.54
C GLN A 394 -22.29 31.50 -8.68
N LEU A 395 -21.63 31.02 -7.62
CA LEU A 395 -20.75 31.85 -6.81
C LEU A 395 -19.55 32.37 -7.61
N ARG A 396 -18.99 31.53 -8.49
CA ARG A 396 -17.89 31.95 -9.38
C ARG A 396 -18.35 32.98 -10.40
N SER A 397 -19.53 32.81 -11.01
CA SER A 397 -20.05 33.78 -11.99
C SER A 397 -20.40 35.11 -11.31
N THR A 398 -21.08 35.08 -10.17
CA THR A 398 -21.43 36.29 -9.41
C THR A 398 -20.19 37.02 -8.90
N SER A 399 -19.18 36.29 -8.38
CA SER A 399 -17.90 36.88 -7.98
C SER A 399 -17.18 37.51 -9.17
N LYS A 400 -17.14 36.82 -10.33
CA LYS A 400 -16.55 37.37 -11.56
C LYS A 400 -17.26 38.65 -12.00
N GLU A 401 -18.59 38.67 -12.01
CA GLU A 401 -19.35 39.87 -12.35
C GLU A 401 -19.11 41.02 -11.36
N MET A 402 -19.01 40.73 -10.06
CA MET A 402 -18.67 41.76 -9.06
C MET A 402 -17.29 42.34 -9.31
N TYR A 403 -16.28 41.50 -9.56
CA TYR A 403 -14.93 41.96 -9.91
C TYR A 403 -14.92 42.75 -11.23
N GLU A 404 -15.72 42.37 -12.22
CA GLU A 404 -15.83 43.12 -13.48
C GLU A 404 -16.53 44.47 -13.29
N ARG A 405 -17.54 44.55 -12.42
CA ARG A 405 -18.18 45.81 -12.03
C ARG A 405 -17.19 46.70 -11.28
N GLU A 406 -16.46 46.17 -10.31
CA GLU A 406 -15.45 46.92 -9.55
C GLU A 406 -14.31 47.41 -10.46
N ASN A 407 -13.81 46.55 -11.36
CA ASN A 407 -12.80 46.95 -12.33
C ASN A 407 -13.29 48.05 -13.27
N ARG A 408 -14.57 48.03 -13.69
CA ARG A 408 -15.16 49.13 -14.46
C ARG A 408 -15.18 50.42 -13.65
N ASN A 409 -15.67 50.37 -12.41
CA ASN A 409 -15.70 51.54 -11.52
C ASN A 409 -14.30 52.12 -11.29
N LEU A 410 -13.29 51.26 -11.08
CA LEU A 410 -11.90 51.70 -10.90
C LEU A 410 -11.31 52.32 -12.17
N ARG A 411 -11.63 51.77 -13.35
CA ARG A 411 -11.22 52.36 -14.64
C ARG A 411 -11.87 53.72 -14.85
N GLU A 412 -13.17 53.83 -14.60
CA GLU A 412 -13.89 55.11 -14.69
C GLU A 412 -13.35 56.14 -13.69
N ALA A 413 -13.08 55.74 -12.45
CA ALA A 413 -12.45 56.61 -11.45
C ALA A 413 -11.05 57.08 -11.87
N ARG A 414 -10.24 56.17 -12.43
CA ARG A 414 -8.93 56.50 -12.99
C ARG A 414 -9.07 57.49 -14.15
N ASP A 415 -9.95 57.23 -15.10
CA ASP A 415 -10.12 58.07 -16.29
C ASP A 415 -10.63 59.47 -15.91
N ASN A 416 -11.54 59.54 -14.94
CA ASN A 416 -11.97 60.81 -14.33
C ASN A 416 -10.81 61.57 -13.66
N ALA A 417 -9.95 60.87 -12.91
CA ALA A 417 -8.78 61.48 -12.28
C ALA A 417 -7.75 61.94 -13.32
N VAL A 418 -7.57 61.20 -14.42
CA VAL A 418 -6.71 61.59 -15.55
C VAL A 418 -7.28 62.84 -16.24
N ALA A 419 -8.57 62.87 -16.52
CA ALA A 419 -9.22 64.05 -17.11
C ALA A 419 -9.10 65.28 -16.19
N GLU A 420 -9.23 65.11 -14.87
CA GLU A 420 -9.02 66.21 -13.92
C GLU A 420 -7.57 66.70 -13.91
N LYS A 421 -6.60 65.78 -13.94
CA LYS A 421 -5.18 66.14 -14.08
C LYS A 421 -4.93 66.90 -15.38
N GLU A 422 -5.48 66.46 -16.51
CA GLU A 422 -5.31 67.14 -17.79
C GLU A 422 -5.90 68.55 -17.75
N ARG A 423 -7.10 68.72 -17.16
CA ARG A 423 -7.69 70.04 -16.92
C ARG A 423 -6.78 70.94 -16.07
N ALA A 424 -6.22 70.40 -14.99
CA ALA A 424 -5.29 71.14 -14.14
C ALA A 424 -4.00 71.53 -14.87
N VAL A 425 -3.43 70.64 -15.69
CA VAL A 425 -2.23 70.92 -16.51
C VAL A 425 -2.51 71.99 -17.56
N VAL A 426 -3.68 71.97 -18.21
CA VAL A 426 -4.07 73.04 -19.14
C VAL A 426 -4.18 74.37 -18.40
N ALA A 427 -4.83 74.39 -17.23
CA ALA A 427 -4.93 75.61 -16.42
C ALA A 427 -3.55 76.12 -15.95
N GLU A 428 -2.63 75.23 -15.60
CA GLU A 428 -1.25 75.56 -15.25
C GLU A 428 -0.51 76.16 -16.45
N LYS A 429 -0.60 75.54 -17.64
CA LYS A 429 0.00 76.08 -18.87
C LYS A 429 -0.55 77.46 -19.23
N ASP A 430 -1.86 77.66 -19.11
CA ASP A 430 -2.47 78.97 -19.38
C ASP A 430 -2.01 80.03 -18.36
N ALA A 431 -1.80 79.64 -17.09
CA ALA A 431 -1.23 80.52 -16.07
C ALA A 431 0.23 80.84 -16.38
N LEU A 432 1.05 79.82 -16.68
CA LEU A 432 2.46 79.98 -17.05
C LEU A 432 2.63 80.83 -18.30
N GLY A 433 1.84 80.62 -19.34
CA GLY A 433 1.87 81.44 -20.56
C GLY A 433 1.55 82.91 -20.29
N LYS A 434 0.63 83.20 -19.36
CA LYS A 434 0.38 84.58 -18.90
C LYS A 434 1.58 85.16 -18.15
N TYR A 435 2.28 84.36 -17.36
CA TYR A 435 3.49 84.80 -16.64
C TYR A 435 4.69 84.99 -17.58
N GLU A 436 4.93 84.09 -18.54
CA GLU A 436 5.99 84.24 -19.56
C GLU A 436 5.77 85.48 -20.40
N HIS A 437 4.53 85.75 -20.84
CA HIS A 437 4.23 86.95 -21.63
C HIS A 437 4.54 88.25 -20.84
N LEU A 438 4.32 88.26 -19.52
CA LEU A 438 4.70 89.40 -18.67
C LEU A 438 6.23 89.52 -18.52
N LEU A 439 6.96 88.41 -18.45
CA LEU A 439 8.43 88.40 -18.30
C LEU A 439 9.16 88.74 -19.62
N GLU A 440 8.63 88.32 -20.77
CA GLU A 440 9.17 88.67 -22.10
C GLU A 440 9.00 90.17 -22.41
N GLN A 441 7.91 90.80 -21.96
CA GLN A 441 7.73 92.25 -22.10
C GLN A 441 8.83 93.06 -21.38
N ASP A 442 9.42 92.50 -20.33
CA ASP A 442 10.49 93.14 -19.54
C ASP A 442 11.91 92.65 -19.89
N GLY A 443 12.06 91.63 -20.75
CA GLY A 443 13.37 91.14 -21.25
C GLY A 443 14.23 90.39 -20.22
N ILE A 444 13.59 89.71 -19.26
CA ILE A 444 14.24 89.07 -18.10
C ILE A 444 14.19 87.55 -18.23
N MET A 445 15.35 86.89 -18.16
CA MET A 445 15.46 85.43 -18.12
C MET A 445 15.65 84.95 -16.68
N ILE A 446 14.77 84.07 -16.20
CA ILE A 446 14.83 83.48 -14.87
C ILE A 446 15.17 82.00 -15.00
N PHE A 447 16.19 81.55 -14.29
CA PHE A 447 16.59 80.14 -14.17
C PHE A 447 16.36 79.68 -12.73
N PRO A 448 15.15 79.22 -12.39
CA PRO A 448 14.88 78.65 -11.08
C PRO A 448 15.45 77.23 -11.00
N TYR A 449 16.18 76.92 -9.92
CA TYR A 449 16.59 75.56 -9.62
C TYR A 449 16.44 75.29 -8.12
N LEU A 450 15.47 74.44 -7.77
CA LEU A 450 15.09 74.11 -6.39
C LEU A 450 14.94 75.39 -5.54
N ASP A 451 15.89 75.64 -4.62
CA ASP A 451 15.86 76.74 -3.66
C ASP A 451 16.62 77.99 -4.13
N ASP A 452 17.39 77.92 -5.23
CA ASP A 452 18.19 79.02 -5.77
C ASP A 452 17.63 79.51 -7.12
N CYS A 453 17.53 80.82 -7.31
CA CYS A 453 17.07 81.43 -8.56
C CYS A 453 18.17 82.30 -9.16
N LEU A 454 18.54 82.03 -10.42
CA LEU A 454 19.48 82.85 -11.19
C LEU A 454 18.70 83.76 -12.14
N PHE A 455 18.97 85.06 -12.08
CA PHE A 455 18.34 86.07 -12.92
C PHE A 455 19.36 86.61 -13.93
N LYS A 456 19.02 86.58 -15.22
CA LYS A 456 19.85 87.08 -16.32
C LYS A 456 19.08 88.12 -17.11
N ALA A 457 19.71 89.27 -17.35
CA ALA A 457 19.15 90.32 -18.20
C ALA A 457 20.25 90.88 -19.12
N PRO A 458 19.90 91.41 -20.31
CA PRO A 458 20.87 91.89 -21.29
C PRO A 458 21.58 93.18 -20.88
N THR A 459 21.01 93.97 -19.95
CA THR A 459 21.61 95.24 -19.48
C THR A 459 21.62 95.34 -17.96
N ARG A 460 22.60 96.09 -17.42
CA ARG A 460 22.71 96.34 -15.98
C ARG A 460 21.51 97.11 -15.41
N GLN A 461 20.91 98.01 -16.18
CA GLN A 461 19.70 98.73 -15.75
C GLN A 461 18.49 97.79 -15.67
N ALA A 462 18.33 96.87 -16.63
CA ALA A 462 17.27 95.89 -16.60
C ALA A 462 17.39 94.95 -15.39
N ILE A 463 18.59 94.41 -15.10
CA ILE A 463 18.74 93.48 -13.97
C ILE A 463 18.47 94.15 -12.62
N VAL A 464 18.89 95.40 -12.41
CA VAL A 464 18.67 96.11 -11.14
C VAL A 464 17.19 96.38 -10.91
N LYS A 465 16.48 96.90 -11.92
CA LYS A 465 15.02 97.14 -11.85
C LYS A 465 14.25 95.84 -11.61
N SER A 466 14.71 94.75 -12.22
CA SER A 466 14.11 93.42 -12.06
C SER A 466 14.32 92.87 -10.66
N THR A 467 15.53 92.97 -10.12
CA THR A 467 15.86 92.55 -8.75
C THR A 467 14.98 93.27 -7.73
N GLU A 468 14.74 94.57 -7.88
CA GLU A 468 13.82 95.33 -7.02
C GLU A 468 12.37 94.84 -7.13
N HIS A 469 11.90 94.55 -8.35
CA HIS A 469 10.56 94.01 -8.58
C HIS A 469 10.40 92.61 -7.97
N ILE A 470 11.39 91.74 -8.11
CA ILE A 470 11.40 90.37 -7.59
C ILE A 470 11.43 90.37 -6.06
N ILE A 471 12.26 91.21 -5.44
CA ILE A 471 12.29 91.35 -3.97
C ILE A 471 10.90 91.78 -3.47
N THR A 472 10.26 92.73 -4.15
CA THR A 472 8.90 93.18 -3.81
C THR A 472 7.88 92.05 -3.99
N LEU A 473 7.98 91.29 -5.08
CA LEU A 473 7.10 90.16 -5.37
C LEU A 473 7.25 89.04 -4.33
N PHE A 474 8.48 88.63 -4.03
CA PHE A 474 8.75 87.58 -3.04
C PHE A 474 8.29 87.99 -1.64
N THR A 475 8.47 89.25 -1.28
CA THR A 475 7.94 89.81 -0.02
C THR A 475 6.41 89.77 0.01
N ARG A 476 5.73 90.12 -1.10
CA ARG A 476 4.26 90.03 -1.21
C ARG A 476 3.74 88.59 -1.17
N LEU A 477 4.51 87.64 -1.69
CA LEU A 477 4.20 86.21 -1.67
C LEU A 477 4.53 85.56 -0.31
N GLY A 478 5.10 86.30 0.64
CA GLY A 478 5.48 85.80 1.96
C GLY A 478 6.76 84.95 1.97
N LEU A 479 7.54 84.96 0.88
CA LEU A 479 8.82 84.27 0.79
C LEU A 479 9.91 85.08 1.50
N GLN A 480 10.63 84.46 2.43
CA GLN A 480 11.76 85.08 3.12
C GLN A 480 13.07 84.82 2.36
N MET A 481 13.58 85.84 1.68
CA MET A 481 14.88 85.77 1.01
C MET A 481 16.02 85.79 2.02
N ASN A 482 16.95 84.86 1.89
CA ASN A 482 18.16 84.85 2.71
C ASN A 482 19.18 85.87 2.20
N MET A 483 19.08 87.11 2.70
CA MET A 483 19.93 88.23 2.30
C MET A 483 21.43 87.98 2.52
N GLN A 484 21.82 87.06 3.41
CA GLN A 484 23.22 86.72 3.66
C GLN A 484 23.80 85.76 2.62
N LYS A 485 22.95 84.98 1.94
CA LYS A 485 23.35 84.01 0.91
C LYS A 485 23.12 84.50 -0.51
N SER A 486 22.21 85.45 -0.72
CA SER A 486 21.86 85.95 -2.06
C SER A 486 22.82 87.06 -2.55
N THR A 487 23.29 86.94 -3.78
CA THR A 487 24.07 87.98 -4.47
C THR A 487 23.12 88.90 -5.24
N LEU A 488 22.74 90.03 -4.64
CA LEU A 488 21.74 90.97 -5.20
C LEU A 488 22.34 92.12 -6.02
N THR A 489 23.66 92.12 -6.20
CA THR A 489 24.36 93.07 -7.07
C THR A 489 24.55 92.47 -8.47
N SER A 490 24.49 93.31 -9.50
CA SER A 490 24.78 92.88 -10.86
C SER A 490 26.25 92.43 -10.98
N VAL A 491 26.48 91.14 -11.16
CA VAL A 491 27.81 90.53 -11.29
C VAL A 491 27.94 89.81 -12.64
N GLN A 492 29.16 89.83 -13.19
CA GLN A 492 29.49 89.12 -14.44
C GLN A 492 30.10 87.74 -14.19
N TYR A 493 30.49 87.45 -12.95
CA TYR A 493 31.01 86.18 -12.49
C TYR A 493 30.24 85.77 -11.23
N LEU A 494 29.66 84.57 -11.23
CA LEU A 494 28.86 84.07 -10.11
C LEU A 494 29.02 82.55 -10.00
N GLU A 495 29.25 82.05 -8.79
CA GLU A 495 29.12 80.61 -8.52
C GLU A 495 27.63 80.28 -8.36
N PHE A 496 27.09 79.44 -9.25
CA PHE A 496 25.71 78.95 -9.18
C PHE A 496 25.72 77.42 -9.28
N PHE A 497 25.14 76.74 -8.29
CA PHE A 497 25.07 75.28 -8.25
C PHE A 497 26.41 74.53 -8.34
N GLY A 498 27.48 75.11 -7.77
CA GLY A 498 28.82 74.51 -7.76
C GLY A 498 29.54 74.58 -9.11
N ALA A 499 29.11 75.50 -9.98
CA ALA A 499 29.79 75.90 -11.20
C ALA A 499 30.07 77.41 -11.17
N ASP A 500 31.29 77.81 -11.54
CA ASP A 500 31.67 79.20 -11.73
C ASP A 500 31.17 79.64 -13.11
N LEU A 501 30.16 80.52 -13.13
CA LEU A 501 29.54 81.06 -14.34
C LEU A 501 30.22 82.38 -14.74
N SER A 502 30.67 82.48 -15.99
CA SER A 502 31.18 83.71 -16.61
C SER A 502 30.19 84.23 -17.65
N SER A 503 29.60 85.40 -17.39
CA SER A 503 28.72 86.05 -18.37
C SER A 503 29.47 86.67 -19.54
N LEU A 504 30.78 86.88 -19.40
CA LEU A 504 31.66 87.44 -20.44
C LEU A 504 32.10 86.38 -21.45
N GLU A 505 32.40 85.17 -20.97
CA GLU A 505 32.87 84.05 -21.79
C GLU A 505 31.75 83.08 -22.20
N ALA A 506 30.55 83.23 -21.63
CA ALA A 506 29.43 82.31 -21.79
C ALA A 506 29.80 80.85 -21.43
N THR A 507 30.59 80.67 -20.38
CA THR A 507 31.08 79.37 -19.92
C THR A 507 30.75 79.13 -18.44
N ALA A 508 30.53 77.86 -18.11
CA ALA A 508 30.41 77.34 -16.75
C ALA A 508 31.63 76.45 -16.47
N SER A 509 32.37 76.71 -15.39
CA SER A 509 33.59 75.96 -15.04
C SER A 509 33.50 75.36 -13.63
N GLN A 510 34.31 74.35 -13.32
CA GLN A 510 34.34 73.76 -11.97
C GLN A 510 35.18 74.61 -11.00
N PRO A 511 34.71 74.85 -9.76
CA PRO A 511 35.50 75.51 -8.72
C PRO A 511 36.78 74.72 -8.40
N THR A 512 37.94 75.37 -8.48
CA THR A 512 39.28 74.75 -8.37
C THR A 512 39.49 73.93 -7.08
N LYS A 513 38.79 74.28 -6.00
CA LYS A 513 38.85 73.58 -4.70
C LYS A 513 38.22 72.17 -4.73
N GLN A 514 37.25 71.91 -5.62
CA GLN A 514 36.62 70.59 -5.72
C GLN A 514 37.46 69.62 -6.55
N PHE A 515 38.14 70.12 -7.59
CA PHE A 515 39.07 69.34 -8.42
C PHE A 515 40.25 68.81 -7.60
N LEU A 516 40.84 69.65 -6.73
CA LEU A 516 41.93 69.26 -5.82
C LEU A 516 41.50 68.24 -4.75
N ARG A 517 40.21 68.19 -4.40
CA ARG A 517 39.66 67.18 -3.48
C ARG A 517 39.45 65.83 -4.18
N LEU A 518 39.00 65.85 -5.44
CA LEU A 518 38.87 64.65 -6.26
C LEU A 518 40.24 63.99 -6.49
N THR A 519 41.25 64.76 -6.89
CA THR A 519 42.61 64.24 -7.12
C THR A 519 43.25 63.68 -5.85
N ASN A 520 43.04 64.31 -4.69
CA ASN A 520 43.47 63.77 -3.40
C ASN A 520 42.72 62.50 -2.97
N LEU A 521 41.42 62.39 -3.28
CA LEU A 521 40.62 61.19 -2.99
C LEU A 521 41.03 60.01 -3.88
N ILE A 522 41.33 60.27 -5.15
CA ILE A 522 41.79 59.25 -6.11
C ILE A 522 43.19 58.75 -5.70
N SER A 523 44.11 59.65 -5.37
CA SER A 523 45.47 59.29 -4.95
C SER A 523 45.52 58.54 -3.61
N THR A 524 44.56 58.79 -2.70
CA THR A 524 44.43 57.99 -1.46
C THR A 524 43.81 56.61 -1.70
N THR A 525 42.91 56.47 -2.68
CA THR A 525 42.34 55.16 -3.03
C THR A 525 43.30 54.25 -3.80
N GLU A 526 44.13 54.80 -4.69
CA GLU A 526 45.13 54.04 -5.46
C GLU A 526 46.20 53.38 -4.57
N ASN A 527 46.48 53.95 -3.40
CA ASN A 527 47.50 53.46 -2.47
C ASN A 527 46.96 52.53 -1.37
N SER A 528 45.68 52.13 -1.43
CA SER A 528 45.03 51.30 -0.40
C SER A 528 44.56 49.96 -0.95
N LEU A 529 44.93 48.85 -0.31
CA LEU A 529 44.52 47.49 -0.74
C LEU A 529 43.05 47.15 -0.43
N GLN A 530 42.34 47.98 0.35
CA GLN A 530 40.91 47.88 0.60
C GLN A 530 40.29 49.27 0.70
N VAL A 531 39.30 49.54 -0.17
CA VAL A 531 38.58 50.81 -0.22
C VAL A 531 37.19 50.64 0.38
N SER A 532 36.82 51.49 1.33
CA SER A 532 35.47 51.54 1.91
C SER A 532 34.44 51.91 0.84
N ALA A 533 33.28 51.24 0.84
CA ALA A 533 32.14 51.59 -0.03
C ALA A 533 31.73 53.07 0.07
N ARG A 534 31.91 53.70 1.24
CA ARG A 534 31.66 55.15 1.41
C ARG A 534 32.64 56.03 0.63
N THR A 535 33.88 55.58 0.43
CA THR A 535 34.89 56.31 -0.34
C THR A 535 34.59 56.22 -1.84
N CYS A 536 34.21 55.02 -2.33
CA CYS A 536 33.76 54.85 -3.72
C CYS A 536 32.51 55.70 -4.04
N LEU A 537 31.52 55.72 -3.13
CA LEU A 537 30.33 56.56 -3.26
C LEU A 537 30.65 58.05 -3.25
N ARG A 538 31.67 58.49 -2.48
CA ARG A 538 32.15 59.89 -2.49
C ARG A 538 32.79 60.26 -3.82
N ILE A 539 33.57 59.38 -4.43
CA ILE A 539 34.16 59.61 -5.77
C ILE A 539 33.04 59.68 -6.83
N LEU A 540 32.08 58.75 -6.81
CA LEU A 540 30.91 58.76 -7.69
C LEU A 540 30.09 60.06 -7.57
N ARG A 541 29.93 60.59 -6.35
CA ARG A 541 29.28 61.89 -6.10
C ARG A 541 30.04 63.07 -6.72
N HIS A 542 31.37 63.06 -6.71
CA HIS A 542 32.14 64.12 -7.34
C HIS A 542 32.15 64.00 -8.87
N LEU A 543 32.12 62.79 -9.43
CA LEU A 543 32.03 62.55 -10.88
C LEU A 543 30.67 62.94 -11.47
N THR A 544 29.57 62.72 -10.74
CA THR A 544 28.23 63.15 -11.15
C THR A 544 28.08 64.68 -11.20
N ALA A 545 28.81 65.42 -10.36
CA ALA A 545 28.90 66.88 -10.45
C ALA A 545 29.65 67.36 -11.72
N VAL A 546 30.61 66.60 -12.24
CA VAL A 546 31.33 66.92 -13.49
C VAL A 546 30.40 66.76 -14.70
N THR A 547 29.55 65.73 -14.72
CA THR A 547 28.57 65.52 -15.80
C THR A 547 27.49 66.61 -15.85
N PHE A 548 27.15 67.21 -14.70
CA PHE A 548 26.17 68.31 -14.62
C PHE A 548 26.69 69.59 -15.29
N ILE A 549 27.98 69.93 -15.13
CA ILE A 549 28.60 71.12 -15.75
C ILE A 549 28.69 70.99 -17.27
N HIS A 550 28.87 69.77 -17.79
CA HIS A 550 28.80 69.50 -19.22
C HIS A 550 27.40 69.80 -19.80
N SER A 551 26.32 69.55 -19.04
CA SER A 551 24.95 69.87 -19.46
C SER A 551 24.65 71.37 -19.47
N ILE A 552 25.23 72.13 -18.52
CA ILE A 552 25.06 73.59 -18.42
C ILE A 552 25.83 74.32 -19.54
N ASN A 553 27.06 73.89 -19.86
CA ASN A 553 27.82 74.45 -20.99
C ASN A 553 27.14 74.22 -22.35
N LYS A 554 26.43 73.10 -22.51
CA LYS A 554 25.60 72.79 -23.69
C LYS A 554 24.46 73.81 -23.90
N CYS A 555 23.98 74.45 -22.84
CA CYS A 555 22.95 75.50 -22.89
C CYS A 555 23.53 76.91 -23.05
N LEU A 556 24.85 77.11 -22.96
CA LEU A 556 25.49 78.44 -22.98
C LEU A 556 26.30 78.75 -24.26
N THR A 557 26.68 77.76 -25.08
CA THR A 557 27.42 77.98 -26.35
C THR A 557 26.94 77.07 -27.49
N MET A 558 26.72 77.66 -28.68
CA MET A 558 26.87 76.99 -29.98
C MET A 558 27.28 78.03 -31.04
N PRO A 559 28.43 77.83 -31.71
CA PRO A 559 28.39 77.69 -33.17
C PRO A 559 29.19 76.48 -33.72
N GLU A 560 28.78 76.03 -34.91
CA GLU A 560 29.31 74.90 -35.69
C GLU A 560 30.76 75.10 -36.20
N ALA A 561 31.75 74.57 -35.49
CA ALA A 561 33.04 74.11 -36.00
C ALA A 561 33.80 73.42 -34.86
N ILE A 562 34.57 72.36 -35.16
CA ILE A 562 35.26 71.46 -34.20
C ILE A 562 34.38 70.25 -33.83
N LYS A 563 34.12 69.43 -34.84
CA LYS A 563 33.81 68.00 -34.72
C LYS A 563 35.09 67.14 -34.62
N ASP A 564 36.28 67.75 -34.63
CA ASP A 564 37.57 67.07 -34.71
C ASP A 564 38.53 67.58 -33.61
N SER A 565 38.48 66.98 -32.41
CA SER A 565 39.61 66.83 -31.46
C SER A 565 39.14 66.53 -30.03
N LEU A 566 38.90 65.25 -29.73
CA LEU A 566 39.18 64.74 -28.38
C LEU A 566 39.70 63.31 -28.51
N PHE A 567 40.88 63.24 -29.12
CA PHE A 567 41.81 62.16 -28.86
C PHE A 567 42.32 62.30 -27.43
N VAL A 568 42.32 61.15 -26.75
CA VAL A 568 43.07 60.81 -25.56
C VAL A 568 44.51 61.32 -25.68
N VAL A 569 44.96 62.11 -24.70
CA VAL A 569 46.39 62.30 -24.44
C VAL A 569 46.84 61.10 -23.64
N ASP A 570 47.47 60.16 -24.33
CA ASP A 570 48.46 59.28 -23.74
C ASP A 570 49.55 59.09 -24.80
N GLN A 571 50.79 59.45 -24.49
CA GLN A 571 52.01 59.12 -25.23
C GLN A 571 53.23 59.33 -24.29
N PRO A 572 54.35 58.56 -24.44
CA PRO A 572 54.86 58.04 -25.71
C PRO A 572 55.33 56.58 -25.72
N GLY A 573 55.28 55.93 -26.90
CA GLY A 573 55.95 54.65 -27.11
C GLY A 573 55.57 53.84 -28.36
N GLN A 574 55.94 54.34 -29.54
CA GLN A 574 56.17 53.62 -30.81
C GLN A 574 55.03 52.91 -31.56
N ARG A 575 54.95 53.31 -32.83
CA ARG A 575 54.10 52.88 -33.95
C ARG A 575 54.42 51.45 -34.40
N LEU A 576 53.45 50.81 -35.06
CA LEU A 576 53.50 50.48 -36.50
C LEU A 576 52.10 50.03 -36.99
N TRP A 577 51.53 50.85 -37.90
CA TRP A 577 50.66 50.59 -39.07
C TRP A 577 49.78 49.34 -39.10
N GLY A 578 48.50 49.35 -39.46
CA GLY A 578 47.76 50.17 -40.43
C GLY A 578 46.94 49.21 -41.31
N GLY A 579 45.66 49.49 -41.60
CA GLY A 579 44.87 48.67 -42.53
C GLY A 579 43.36 48.75 -42.32
N ALA A 580 42.63 48.91 -43.42
CA ALA A 580 41.23 49.28 -43.54
C ALA A 580 40.20 48.18 -43.16
N LEU A 581 38.98 48.62 -42.85
CA LEU A 581 37.70 47.88 -42.95
C LEU A 581 37.57 47.20 -44.34
N PRO A 582 36.85 46.06 -44.54
CA PRO A 582 35.40 46.00 -44.26
C PRO A 582 34.72 44.60 -44.07
N ARG A 583 33.38 44.64 -43.90
CA ARG A 583 32.32 43.68 -44.32
C ARG A 583 32.00 42.41 -43.51
N GLU A 584 30.74 42.39 -43.07
CA GLU A 584 29.74 41.30 -43.04
C GLU A 584 29.92 40.03 -42.16
N PRO A 585 28.79 39.41 -41.74
CA PRO A 585 28.73 38.57 -40.56
C PRO A 585 29.02 37.10 -40.87
N THR A 586 29.74 36.42 -39.97
CA THR A 586 29.80 34.96 -39.97
C THR A 586 29.44 34.38 -38.61
N VAL A 587 28.65 33.33 -38.72
CA VAL A 587 28.06 32.47 -37.70
C VAL A 587 29.13 31.85 -36.80
N GLY A 588 28.90 31.90 -35.48
CA GLY A 588 29.62 31.12 -34.47
C GLY A 588 28.64 30.48 -33.52
N HIS A 589 28.25 29.23 -33.79
CA HIS A 589 27.48 28.39 -32.89
C HIS A 589 28.31 28.01 -31.65
N HIS A 590 27.82 28.36 -30.45
CA HIS A 590 28.17 27.62 -29.24
C HIS A 590 26.89 27.21 -28.49
N HIS A 591 26.53 25.94 -28.68
CA HIS A 591 25.54 25.23 -27.88
C HIS A 591 26.12 24.90 -26.51
N HIS A 592 25.45 25.33 -25.43
CA HIS A 592 25.52 24.62 -24.16
C HIS A 592 24.11 24.28 -23.67
N ARG A 593 23.80 22.99 -23.72
CA ARG A 593 22.54 22.35 -23.33
C ARG A 593 22.26 22.59 -21.84
N CYS A 594 21.01 22.93 -21.53
CA CYS A 594 20.46 22.84 -20.18
C CYS A 594 20.46 21.38 -19.71
N PHE A 595 20.99 21.11 -18.52
CA PHE A 595 20.73 19.87 -17.80
C PHE A 595 19.31 19.93 -17.21
N THR A 596 18.42 19.13 -17.76
CA THR A 596 17.14 18.76 -17.13
C THR A 596 17.37 17.55 -16.23
N SER A 597 17.51 17.76 -14.92
CA SER A 597 17.35 16.69 -13.94
C SER A 597 16.01 16.86 -13.23
N ARG A 598 14.98 16.22 -13.81
CA ARG A 598 13.77 15.82 -13.09
C ARG A 598 14.17 14.67 -12.17
N MET A 599 14.21 14.88 -10.87
CA MET A 599 14.42 13.77 -9.92
C MET A 599 13.08 13.19 -9.50
N GLY A 600 12.76 12.05 -10.13
CA GLY A 600 11.95 10.99 -9.55
C GLY A 600 12.79 9.71 -9.50
N SER A 601 12.50 8.89 -8.49
CA SER A 601 12.93 7.49 -8.27
C SER A 601 14.29 7.20 -7.64
N THR A 602 14.19 6.27 -6.69
CA THR A 602 15.18 5.52 -5.91
C THR A 602 15.83 4.38 -6.71
N SER A 603 17.16 4.25 -6.66
CA SER A 603 17.87 2.99 -6.33
C SER A 603 19.39 3.08 -6.50
N ALA A 604 20.08 2.76 -5.40
CA ALA A 604 21.26 1.90 -5.26
C ALA A 604 22.56 2.12 -6.07
N THR A 605 23.63 2.37 -5.30
CA THR A 605 24.97 1.71 -5.27
C THR A 605 26.03 1.91 -6.38
N MET A 606 27.19 2.37 -5.88
CA MET A 606 28.60 2.09 -6.23
C MET A 606 29.13 2.38 -7.64
N PHE A 607 30.13 3.27 -7.73
CA PHE A 607 31.56 2.91 -7.88
C PHE A 607 32.46 4.16 -7.68
N ARG A 608 33.64 3.92 -7.10
CA ARG A 608 34.76 4.85 -6.82
C ARG A 608 35.96 4.35 -7.70
N PRO A 609 37.18 4.90 -7.61
CA PRO A 609 37.78 6.19 -8.02
C PRO A 609 38.90 5.97 -9.09
N ILE A 610 39.74 6.98 -9.45
CA ILE A 610 41.23 6.90 -9.61
C ILE A 610 41.85 8.24 -10.07
N LEU A 611 42.93 8.61 -9.36
CA LEU A 611 44.10 9.52 -9.50
C LEU A 611 44.27 10.46 -10.72
N CYS A 612 44.67 11.73 -10.53
CA CYS A 612 46.05 12.31 -10.39
C CYS A 612 46.89 12.13 -11.68
N ASP A 613 47.60 13.09 -12.28
CA ASP A 613 48.38 14.25 -11.81
C ASP A 613 48.60 15.27 -12.96
N GLY A 614 48.90 16.53 -12.63
CA GLY A 614 49.52 17.47 -13.57
C GLY A 614 49.22 18.97 -13.36
N VAL A 615 49.94 19.61 -12.42
CA VAL A 615 50.05 21.07 -12.22
C VAL A 615 51.45 21.47 -12.74
N PRO A 616 51.68 22.59 -13.48
CA PRO A 616 51.73 23.99 -12.94
C PRO A 616 51.28 25.07 -13.95
N SER A 617 51.10 26.36 -13.68
CA SER A 617 50.86 27.21 -12.51
C SER A 617 50.48 28.60 -13.09
N SER A 618 49.83 29.44 -12.26
CA SER A 618 49.63 30.90 -12.42
C SER A 618 48.75 31.43 -13.56
N HIS A 619 47.51 31.80 -13.21
CA HIS A 619 46.96 33.16 -13.41
C HIS A 619 45.75 33.36 -12.49
N LYS A 620 45.82 34.35 -11.60
CA LYS A 620 44.70 34.87 -10.79
C LYS A 620 43.96 35.95 -11.59
N PRO A 621 42.62 35.97 -11.58
CA PRO A 621 41.88 37.23 -11.61
C PRO A 621 40.94 37.38 -10.41
N ILE A 622 41.25 38.42 -9.64
CA ILE A 622 40.41 39.44 -9.00
C ILE A 622 38.90 39.10 -8.83
N ARG A 623 38.51 38.98 -7.55
CA ARG A 623 37.12 38.99 -7.06
C ARG A 623 36.53 40.40 -7.16
N THR A 624 35.33 40.52 -7.73
CA THR A 624 34.38 41.58 -7.39
C THR A 624 33.27 40.97 -6.55
N ALA A 625 33.30 41.26 -5.25
CA ALA A 625 32.31 40.86 -4.27
C ALA A 625 31.45 42.09 -3.93
N SER A 626 30.16 42.06 -4.23
CA SER A 626 29.16 42.95 -3.64
C SER A 626 27.77 42.43 -3.97
N GLY A 627 27.18 41.65 -3.04
CA GLY A 627 25.80 41.18 -3.18
C GLY A 627 25.26 40.29 -2.05
N SER A 628 26.12 39.57 -1.32
CA SER A 628 25.67 38.51 -0.38
C SER A 628 25.73 38.82 1.12
N GLU A 629 26.10 40.03 1.56
CA GLU A 629 26.27 40.32 3.01
C GLU A 629 25.05 40.91 3.74
N HIS A 630 23.93 41.19 3.06
CA HIS A 630 22.78 41.88 3.67
C HIS A 630 21.73 40.98 4.35
N LEU A 631 21.80 39.65 4.20
CA LEU A 631 20.82 38.71 4.79
C LEU A 631 21.33 37.95 6.04
N PHE A 632 22.64 37.98 6.31
CA PHE A 632 23.26 37.26 7.43
C PHE A 632 22.82 37.70 8.85
N PRO A 633 22.43 38.96 9.12
CA PRO A 633 22.02 39.36 10.48
C PRO A 633 20.66 38.82 10.93
N PHE A 634 19.79 38.37 10.01
CA PHE A 634 18.41 37.96 10.31
C PHE A 634 18.24 36.43 10.46
N LEU A 635 19.35 35.67 10.42
CA LEU A 635 19.42 34.20 10.39
C LEU A 635 18.69 33.47 11.53
N LEU A 636 18.55 34.08 12.71
CA LEU A 636 17.87 33.46 13.86
C LEU A 636 16.36 33.72 13.91
N LEU A 637 15.86 34.73 13.20
CA LEU A 637 14.46 35.17 13.27
C LEU A 637 13.53 34.46 12.27
N ILE A 638 14.12 33.81 11.26
CA ILE A 638 13.44 33.35 10.05
C ILE A 638 13.33 31.81 9.96
N ARG A 639 13.94 31.10 10.91
CA ARG A 639 13.89 29.63 10.99
C ARG A 639 12.44 29.15 11.16
N ASP A 640 12.03 28.20 10.32
CA ASP A 640 10.69 27.55 10.30
C ASP A 640 9.49 28.47 10.00
N LYS A 641 9.69 29.57 9.25
CA LYS A 641 8.62 30.49 8.81
C LYS A 641 8.58 30.67 7.28
N MET A 642 7.39 30.87 6.72
CA MET A 642 7.24 31.33 5.33
C MET A 642 7.70 32.79 5.21
N VAL A 643 8.56 33.09 4.23
CA VAL A 643 9.19 34.41 4.07
C VAL A 643 8.83 35.01 2.71
N GLN A 644 8.36 36.25 2.72
CA GLN A 644 8.14 37.05 1.53
C GLN A 644 9.25 38.11 1.41
N ILE A 645 10.01 38.08 0.31
CA ILE A 645 11.12 39.01 0.05
C ILE A 645 10.61 40.14 -0.84
N LEU A 646 10.68 41.38 -0.36
CA LEU A 646 10.32 42.59 -1.10
C LEU A 646 11.60 43.27 -1.63
N THR A 647 11.71 43.44 -2.94
CA THR A 647 12.86 44.08 -3.62
C THR A 647 12.40 45.07 -4.68
N ASP A 648 13.09 46.19 -4.82
CA ASP A 648 12.88 47.23 -5.83
C ASP A 648 13.60 46.94 -7.16
N SER A 649 14.43 45.89 -7.19
CA SER A 649 15.11 45.44 -8.40
C SER A 649 14.32 44.37 -9.13
N VAL A 650 13.72 44.76 -10.26
CA VAL A 650 12.97 43.87 -11.16
C VAL A 650 13.82 42.68 -11.64
N ILE A 651 15.13 42.89 -11.80
CA ILE A 651 16.08 41.85 -12.23
C ILE A 651 16.33 40.82 -11.11
N CYS A 652 16.44 41.27 -9.86
CA CYS A 652 16.64 40.39 -8.71
C CYS A 652 15.41 39.51 -8.45
N MET A 653 14.21 40.13 -8.50
CA MET A 653 12.93 39.42 -8.42
C MET A 653 12.82 38.33 -9.51
N PHE A 654 13.26 38.63 -10.74
CA PHE A 654 13.21 37.69 -11.85
C PHE A 654 14.13 36.47 -11.61
N TYR A 655 15.39 36.70 -11.23
CA TYR A 655 16.37 35.63 -11.00
C TYR A 655 16.02 34.70 -9.84
N ILE A 656 15.44 35.23 -8.74
CA ILE A 656 15.00 34.42 -7.60
C ILE A 656 13.78 33.56 -7.97
N ASN A 657 12.77 34.15 -8.61
CA ASN A 657 11.54 33.45 -8.99
C ASN A 657 11.77 32.40 -10.10
N ARG A 658 12.74 32.62 -10.98
CA ARG A 658 13.08 31.73 -12.11
C ARG A 658 14.21 30.73 -11.80
N GLN A 659 14.74 30.72 -10.57
CA GLN A 659 15.84 29.85 -10.15
C GLN A 659 17.13 30.05 -10.99
N GLY A 660 17.35 31.26 -11.51
CA GLY A 660 18.47 31.61 -12.40
C GLY A 660 18.05 32.38 -13.66
N GLY A 661 19.03 32.70 -14.52
CA GLY A 661 18.81 33.44 -15.77
C GLY A 661 20.04 33.53 -16.67
N ALA A 662 19.84 33.77 -17.98
CA ALA A 662 20.86 33.60 -19.01
C ALA A 662 21.74 34.83 -19.32
N GLN A 663 21.42 36.03 -18.80
CA GLN A 663 22.10 37.27 -19.19
C GLN A 663 23.27 37.68 -18.27
N SER A 664 23.26 37.27 -17.01
CA SER A 664 24.32 37.57 -16.04
C SER A 664 24.69 36.34 -15.23
N HIS A 665 25.94 35.88 -15.42
CA HIS A 665 26.48 34.70 -14.74
C HIS A 665 26.63 34.91 -13.23
N SER A 666 27.05 36.11 -12.80
CA SER A 666 27.24 36.43 -11.38
C SER A 666 25.93 36.41 -10.59
N LEU A 667 24.84 36.95 -11.15
CA LEU A 667 23.52 36.93 -10.54
C LEU A 667 22.91 35.51 -10.50
N CYS A 668 23.22 34.68 -11.50
CA CYS A 668 22.78 33.28 -11.51
C CYS A 668 23.44 32.46 -10.40
N VAL A 669 24.74 32.68 -10.15
CA VAL A 669 25.48 32.00 -9.07
C VAL A 669 24.94 32.39 -7.70
N GLU A 670 24.63 33.67 -7.47
CA GLU A 670 24.05 34.11 -6.20
C GLU A 670 22.61 33.59 -5.99
N ALA A 671 21.80 33.54 -7.05
CA ALA A 671 20.48 32.91 -6.98
C ALA A 671 20.57 31.41 -6.65
N MET A 672 21.56 30.70 -7.21
CA MET A 672 21.82 29.29 -6.88
C MET A 672 22.21 29.10 -5.42
N HIS A 673 23.04 29.96 -4.83
CA HIS A 673 23.37 29.89 -3.40
C HIS A 673 22.15 30.05 -2.49
N VAL A 674 21.24 30.98 -2.82
CA VAL A 674 19.97 31.16 -2.10
C VAL A 674 19.10 29.90 -2.18
N TRP A 675 18.97 29.30 -3.36
CA TRP A 675 18.20 28.07 -3.55
C TRP A 675 18.83 26.84 -2.85
N GLN A 676 20.14 26.71 -2.89
CA GLN A 676 20.87 25.61 -2.25
C GLN A 676 20.78 25.71 -0.72
N TRP A 677 20.71 26.93 -0.17
CA TRP A 677 20.38 27.19 1.24
C TRP A 677 18.94 26.77 1.59
N CYS A 678 17.95 27.14 0.77
CA CYS A 678 16.55 26.73 0.94
C CYS A 678 16.39 25.19 0.91
N MET A 679 17.05 24.50 -0.03
CA MET A 679 16.97 23.04 -0.15
C MET A 679 17.54 22.30 1.07
N LYS A 680 18.63 22.80 1.66
CA LYS A 680 19.25 22.18 2.84
C LYS A 680 18.35 22.24 4.08
N HIS A 681 17.53 23.28 4.21
CA HIS A 681 16.59 23.46 5.32
C HIS A 681 15.21 22.84 5.04
N ASN A 682 14.76 22.81 3.78
CA ASN A 682 13.57 22.06 3.39
C ASN A 682 13.76 20.55 3.57
N ALA A 683 14.97 20.00 3.40
CA ALA A 683 15.23 18.59 3.69
C ALA A 683 14.99 18.22 5.17
N MET A 684 15.26 19.15 6.11
CA MET A 684 14.94 18.95 7.53
C MET A 684 13.42 19.05 7.81
N ALA A 685 12.72 19.99 7.16
CA ALA A 685 11.26 20.12 7.26
C ALA A 685 10.51 18.94 6.59
N ASP A 686 11.03 18.41 5.48
CA ASP A 686 10.53 17.22 4.77
C ASP A 686 10.81 15.94 5.58
N THR A 687 11.92 15.89 6.33
CA THR A 687 12.19 14.79 7.29
C THR A 687 11.24 14.85 8.51
N LEU A 688 10.88 16.05 8.96
CA LEU A 688 9.95 16.26 10.08
C LEU A 688 8.48 16.10 9.68
N SER A 689 8.10 16.39 8.42
CA SER A 689 6.75 16.19 7.88
C SER A 689 6.51 14.78 7.31
N ARG A 690 7.57 13.97 7.13
CA ARG A 690 7.49 12.54 6.79
C ARG A 690 7.48 11.61 8.02
N LYS A 691 7.16 12.13 9.21
CA LYS A 691 6.62 11.29 10.28
C LYS A 691 5.16 10.97 9.95
N PHE A 692 4.92 9.84 9.31
CA PHE A 692 3.57 9.30 9.17
C PHE A 692 3.04 8.96 10.57
N TYR A 693 2.02 9.68 11.03
CA TYR A 693 1.21 9.26 12.17
C TYR A 693 0.62 7.89 11.84
N GLN A 694 0.98 6.87 12.61
CA GLN A 694 0.36 5.55 12.48
C GLN A 694 -1.02 5.65 13.15
N ASP A 695 -2.09 5.74 12.37
CA ASP A 695 -3.48 5.91 12.84
C ASP A 695 -3.96 4.87 13.88
N HIS A 696 -3.17 3.83 14.17
CA HIS A 696 -3.60 2.64 14.93
C HIS A 696 -2.87 2.49 16.28
N LYS A 697 -2.22 3.55 16.80
CA LYS A 697 -1.40 3.50 18.04
C LYS A 697 -1.82 4.53 19.09
N TRP A 698 -3.10 4.84 19.17
CA TRP A 698 -3.62 5.69 20.23
C TRP A 698 -3.60 4.95 21.58
N GLU A 699 -3.22 5.66 22.64
CA GLU A 699 -3.30 5.18 24.02
C GLU A 699 -4.18 6.12 24.88
N LEU A 700 -4.95 5.54 25.79
CA LEU A 700 -5.76 6.30 26.73
C LEU A 700 -4.87 6.84 27.87
N ASN A 701 -5.17 8.06 28.33
CA ASN A 701 -4.46 8.70 29.44
C ASN A 701 -4.46 7.81 30.71
N THR A 702 -3.27 7.56 31.25
CA THR A 702 -3.05 6.58 32.34
C THR A 702 -3.85 6.90 33.62
N PRO A 703 -3.84 8.14 34.15
CA PRO A 703 -4.73 8.55 35.24
C PRO A 703 -6.21 8.18 35.02
N VAL A 704 -6.75 8.45 33.83
CA VAL A 704 -8.17 8.23 33.51
C VAL A 704 -8.51 6.74 33.53
N ILE A 705 -7.66 5.90 32.92
CA ILE A 705 -7.91 4.45 32.90
C ILE A 705 -7.73 3.80 34.28
N LEU A 706 -6.81 4.30 35.10
CA LEU A 706 -6.63 3.82 36.47
C LEU A 706 -7.86 4.10 37.35
N ASP A 707 -8.55 5.23 37.14
CA ASP A 707 -9.80 5.50 37.83
C ASP A 707 -10.93 4.56 37.38
N VAL A 708 -10.98 4.22 36.08
CA VAL A 708 -11.90 3.18 35.57
C VAL A 708 -11.60 1.81 36.18
N PHE A 709 -10.33 1.42 36.27
CA PHE A 709 -9.91 0.15 36.89
C PHE A 709 -10.18 0.10 38.39
N ARG A 710 -10.12 1.23 39.10
CA ARG A 710 -10.54 1.31 40.51
C ARG A 710 -12.04 1.06 40.66
N MET A 711 -12.87 1.51 39.71
CA MET A 711 -14.32 1.30 39.74
C MET A 711 -14.72 -0.14 39.37
N TRP A 712 -14.08 -0.73 38.35
CA TRP A 712 -14.51 -2.01 37.75
C TRP A 712 -13.55 -3.18 37.94
N GLN A 713 -12.57 -3.03 38.84
CA GLN A 713 -11.47 -3.95 39.10
C GLN A 713 -10.36 -3.90 38.03
N PHE A 714 -9.14 -4.28 38.43
CA PHE A 714 -7.97 -4.26 37.56
C PHE A 714 -7.98 -5.47 36.60
N PRO A 715 -7.97 -5.24 35.28
CA PRO A 715 -7.89 -6.31 34.29
C PRO A 715 -6.49 -6.93 34.24
N MET A 716 -6.43 -8.23 33.97
CA MET A 716 -5.17 -8.98 33.92
C MET A 716 -4.47 -8.82 32.56
N ILE A 717 -5.26 -8.74 31.48
CA ILE A 717 -4.77 -8.77 30.10
C ILE A 717 -5.34 -7.58 29.32
N ASP A 718 -4.44 -6.85 28.66
CA ASP A 718 -4.73 -5.79 27.68
C ASP A 718 -4.81 -6.38 26.26
N LEU A 719 -6.02 -6.42 25.70
CA LEU A 719 -6.30 -6.96 24.38
C LEU A 719 -6.09 -5.88 23.32
N PHE A 720 -5.40 -6.25 22.24
CA PHE A 720 -5.02 -5.40 21.12
C PHE A 720 -3.94 -4.35 21.44
N ALA A 721 -3.38 -4.39 22.65
CA ALA A 721 -2.18 -3.62 22.99
C ALA A 721 -0.88 -4.30 22.51
N THR A 722 0.16 -3.49 22.47
CA THR A 722 1.56 -3.82 22.23
C THR A 722 2.38 -3.55 23.49
N ALA A 723 3.64 -3.94 23.51
CA ALA A 723 4.55 -3.67 24.63
C ALA A 723 4.70 -2.16 24.95
N GLN A 724 4.40 -1.28 23.98
CA GLN A 724 4.58 0.17 24.10
C GLN A 724 3.36 0.89 24.68
N ASN A 725 2.16 0.31 24.58
CA ASN A 725 0.90 0.97 24.97
C ASN A 725 0.03 0.12 25.93
N THR A 726 0.57 -0.98 26.46
CA THR A 726 -0.14 -1.80 27.45
C THR A 726 -0.45 -1.04 28.74
N LYS A 727 -1.67 -1.19 29.25
CA LYS A 727 -2.14 -0.67 30.54
C LYS A 727 -2.29 -1.75 31.60
N CYS A 728 -2.05 -3.02 31.23
CA CYS A 728 -2.12 -4.19 32.13
C CYS A 728 -0.76 -4.90 32.27
N LEU A 729 -0.66 -5.82 33.23
CA LEU A 729 0.54 -6.64 33.46
C LEU A 729 0.86 -7.56 32.27
N GLN A 730 -0.15 -8.01 31.55
CA GLN A 730 -0.03 -8.83 30.34
C GLN A 730 -0.74 -8.14 29.16
N PHE A 731 -0.23 -8.32 27.95
CA PHE A 731 -0.86 -7.80 26.72
C PHE A 731 -0.91 -8.84 25.62
N CYS A 732 -1.89 -8.72 24.72
CA CYS A 732 -2.02 -9.59 23.55
C CYS A 732 -2.40 -8.78 22.30
N SER A 733 -1.46 -8.65 21.37
CA SER A 733 -1.69 -7.96 20.09
C SER A 733 -2.58 -8.77 19.12
N ARG A 734 -2.61 -10.11 19.25
CA ARG A 734 -3.41 -11.02 18.40
C ARG A 734 -4.56 -11.67 19.18
N ALA A 735 -5.39 -10.84 19.81
CA ALA A 735 -6.41 -11.29 20.76
C ALA A 735 -7.47 -12.27 20.20
N PHE A 736 -7.75 -12.29 18.89
CA PHE A 736 -8.75 -13.21 18.32
C PHE A 736 -8.34 -14.69 18.28
N LEU A 737 -7.04 -15.00 18.47
CA LEU A 737 -6.52 -16.38 18.42
C LEU A 737 -6.61 -17.12 19.75
N ILE A 738 -6.95 -16.41 20.84
CA ILE A 738 -7.03 -16.97 22.18
C ILE A 738 -8.49 -17.07 22.66
N LYS A 739 -8.74 -18.01 23.58
CA LYS A 739 -10.03 -18.08 24.28
C LYS A 739 -10.08 -17.02 25.37
N TRP A 740 -11.20 -16.30 25.47
CA TRP A 740 -11.41 -15.20 26.41
C TRP A 740 -12.15 -15.70 27.67
N ASN A 741 -11.86 -16.91 28.12
CA ASN A 741 -12.60 -17.60 29.19
C ASN A 741 -11.98 -17.43 30.59
N THR A 742 -10.83 -16.76 30.70
CA THR A 742 -10.09 -16.64 31.96
C THR A 742 -9.85 -15.18 32.33
N SER A 743 -10.39 -14.75 33.46
CA SER A 743 -10.22 -13.43 34.12
C SER A 743 -10.80 -12.20 33.39
N LEU A 744 -10.76 -11.03 34.06
CA LEU A 744 -11.25 -9.74 33.55
C LEU A 744 -10.26 -9.18 32.52
N LEU A 745 -10.78 -8.83 31.34
CA LEU A 745 -9.98 -8.36 30.19
C LEU A 745 -10.23 -6.87 29.93
N TYR A 746 -9.29 -6.20 29.30
CA TYR A 746 -9.41 -4.80 28.86
C TYR A 746 -9.18 -4.67 27.36
N THR A 747 -9.86 -3.74 26.70
CA THR A 747 -9.67 -3.48 25.27
C THR A 747 -9.87 -2.00 24.90
N PHE A 748 -8.89 -1.46 24.14
CA PHE A 748 -8.86 -0.10 23.64
C PHE A 748 -7.81 0.08 22.51
N PRO A 749 -8.03 0.94 21.49
CA PRO A 749 -9.27 1.28 20.80
C PRO A 749 -9.47 0.29 19.64
N SER A 750 -10.53 -0.51 19.69
CA SER A 750 -10.94 -1.20 18.47
C SER A 750 -11.51 -0.14 17.54
N THR A 751 -10.80 0.19 16.45
CA THR A 751 -11.34 1.09 15.43
C THR A 751 -12.74 0.60 15.03
N PRO A 752 -13.66 1.49 14.63
CA PRO A 752 -15.07 1.16 14.38
C PRO A 752 -15.33 -0.14 13.58
N PRO A 753 -14.49 -0.54 12.58
CA PRO A 753 -14.66 -1.81 11.86
C PRO A 753 -14.48 -3.08 12.71
N PHE A 754 -13.65 -3.05 13.76
CA PHE A 754 -13.31 -4.22 14.57
C PHE A 754 -14.21 -4.41 15.78
N LEU A 755 -14.92 -3.37 16.20
CA LEU A 755 -15.77 -3.40 17.38
C LEU A 755 -16.90 -4.45 17.26
N ALA A 756 -17.48 -4.61 16.08
CA ALA A 756 -18.48 -5.66 15.82
C ALA A 756 -17.92 -7.09 16.05
N HIS A 757 -16.66 -7.32 15.65
CA HIS A 757 -15.99 -8.62 15.82
C HIS A 757 -15.60 -8.86 17.28
N VAL A 758 -15.15 -7.81 17.98
CA VAL A 758 -14.89 -7.84 19.43
C VAL A 758 -16.17 -8.20 20.19
N LEU A 759 -17.27 -7.51 19.92
CA LEU A 759 -18.59 -7.78 20.54
C LEU A 759 -19.09 -9.20 20.25
N HIS A 760 -18.91 -9.69 19.02
CA HIS A 760 -19.25 -11.08 18.68
C HIS A 760 -18.42 -12.09 19.48
N LYS A 761 -17.11 -11.83 19.64
CA LYS A 761 -16.20 -12.70 20.40
C LYS A 761 -16.52 -12.71 21.90
N ILE A 762 -16.84 -11.55 22.48
CA ILE A 762 -17.31 -11.44 23.88
C ILE A 762 -18.55 -12.32 24.10
N ARG A 763 -19.50 -12.28 23.16
CA ARG A 763 -20.73 -13.07 23.22
C ARG A 763 -20.46 -14.57 23.07
N GLN A 764 -19.59 -14.95 22.12
CA GLN A 764 -19.25 -16.34 21.84
C GLN A 764 -18.53 -16.99 23.03
N ASP A 765 -17.56 -16.30 23.62
CA ASP A 765 -16.73 -16.83 24.70
C ASP A 765 -17.31 -16.56 26.10
N ARG A 766 -18.40 -15.80 26.21
CA ARG A 766 -19.06 -15.37 27.46
C ARG A 766 -18.09 -14.70 28.43
N SER A 767 -17.33 -13.74 27.92
CA SER A 767 -16.21 -13.10 28.61
C SER A 767 -16.60 -11.83 29.34
N ARG A 768 -15.92 -11.51 30.45
CA ARG A 768 -16.04 -10.21 31.12
C ARG A 768 -14.93 -9.27 30.63
N VAL A 769 -15.31 -8.16 29.99
CA VAL A 769 -14.38 -7.23 29.35
C VAL A 769 -14.73 -5.78 29.71
N ILE A 770 -13.73 -4.98 30.08
CA ILE A 770 -13.80 -3.52 30.12
C ILE A 770 -13.50 -3.02 28.70
N LEU A 771 -14.53 -2.50 28.03
CA LEU A 771 -14.48 -2.01 26.66
C LEU A 771 -14.59 -0.49 26.64
N ILE A 772 -13.59 0.17 26.06
CA ILE A 772 -13.62 1.60 25.77
C ILE A 772 -13.95 1.79 24.29
N ALA A 773 -14.98 2.57 23.99
CA ALA A 773 -15.51 2.80 22.65
C ALA A 773 -15.90 4.28 22.47
N PRO A 774 -15.84 4.82 21.23
CA PRO A 774 -16.21 6.21 20.94
C PRO A 774 -17.71 6.46 21.09
N GLU A 775 -18.09 7.74 21.25
CA GLU A 775 -19.49 8.18 21.36
C GLU A 775 -20.31 7.81 20.09
N PRO A 776 -21.55 7.30 20.22
CA PRO A 776 -22.23 6.66 19.11
C PRO A 776 -22.72 7.62 18.02
N GLN A 777 -22.21 7.47 16.79
CA GLN A 777 -22.81 8.00 15.56
C GLN A 777 -23.50 6.93 14.69
N GLN A 778 -23.53 5.65 15.11
CA GLN A 778 -24.03 4.52 14.31
C GLN A 778 -24.97 3.56 15.07
N THR A 779 -25.79 2.81 14.32
CA THR A 779 -26.90 1.95 14.78
C THR A 779 -26.50 0.69 15.56
N TRP A 780 -25.23 0.28 15.58
CA TRP A 780 -24.78 -0.92 16.30
C TRP A 780 -24.70 -0.73 17.83
N TYR A 781 -24.92 0.49 18.33
CA TYR A 781 -24.86 0.88 19.74
C TYR A 781 -25.85 0.14 20.68
N LEU A 782 -26.96 -0.38 20.15
CA LEU A 782 -27.91 -1.16 20.95
C LEU A 782 -27.28 -2.48 21.47
N TYR A 783 -26.32 -3.05 20.75
CA TYR A 783 -25.74 -4.35 21.11
C TYR A 783 -24.85 -4.31 22.37
N PRO A 784 -23.88 -3.39 22.52
CA PRO A 784 -23.13 -3.24 23.77
C PRO A 784 -24.01 -2.96 24.99
N LEU A 785 -25.04 -2.13 24.84
CA LEU A 785 -25.98 -1.78 25.94
C LEU A 785 -26.75 -3.01 26.46
N HIS A 786 -27.22 -3.88 25.57
CA HIS A 786 -27.89 -5.13 25.96
C HIS A 786 -26.94 -6.16 26.59
N MET A 787 -25.63 -6.04 26.36
CA MET A 787 -24.59 -6.91 26.94
C MET A 787 -23.89 -6.28 28.14
N ALA A 788 -24.24 -5.05 28.51
CA ALA A 788 -23.59 -4.31 29.57
C ALA A 788 -23.94 -4.92 30.94
N VAL A 789 -22.91 -5.29 31.69
CA VAL A 789 -23.05 -5.80 33.06
C VAL A 789 -23.24 -4.66 34.07
N TYR A 790 -22.69 -3.48 33.76
CA TYR A 790 -22.78 -2.26 34.57
C TYR A 790 -23.23 -1.08 33.71
N THR A 791 -23.76 -0.04 34.36
CA THR A 791 -24.12 1.22 33.69
C THR A 791 -22.91 1.80 32.95
N PRO A 792 -23.02 2.14 31.66
CA PRO A 792 -21.92 2.75 30.91
C PRO A 792 -21.41 4.03 31.60
N TYR A 793 -20.09 4.19 31.64
CA TYR A 793 -19.44 5.35 32.24
C TYR A 793 -18.85 6.23 31.14
N THR A 794 -19.29 7.49 31.09
CA THR A 794 -18.75 8.49 30.16
C THR A 794 -17.43 9.03 30.68
N LEU A 795 -16.37 8.95 29.88
CA LEU A 795 -15.05 9.48 30.23
C LEU A 795 -15.06 11.02 30.21
N PRO A 796 -14.24 11.69 31.05
CA PRO A 796 -14.13 13.14 31.03
C PRO A 796 -13.46 13.62 29.74
N LEU A 797 -14.05 14.62 29.09
CA LEU A 797 -13.51 15.27 27.88
C LEU A 797 -12.31 16.14 28.25
N LEU A 798 -11.13 15.52 28.31
CA LEU A 798 -9.87 16.20 28.52
C LEU A 798 -9.16 16.38 27.17
N PRO A 799 -8.50 17.53 26.92
CA PRO A 799 -7.67 17.70 25.73
C PRO A 799 -6.65 16.59 25.58
N GLN A 800 -6.12 16.06 26.68
CA GLN A 800 -5.10 15.00 26.72
C GLN A 800 -5.67 13.59 26.91
N LEU A 801 -6.93 13.33 26.53
CA LEU A 801 -7.57 12.03 26.75
C LEU A 801 -6.91 10.90 25.93
N LEU A 802 -6.56 11.21 24.68
CA LEU A 802 -5.91 10.30 23.74
C LEU A 802 -4.50 10.80 23.40
N LEU A 803 -3.51 9.95 23.65
CA LEU A 803 -2.10 10.26 23.48
C LEU A 803 -1.46 9.30 22.48
N GLN A 804 -0.38 9.76 21.83
CA GLN A 804 0.48 8.95 20.96
C GLN A 804 1.95 9.39 21.15
N ASP A 805 2.89 8.48 20.89
CA ASP A 805 4.34 8.69 21.06
C ASP A 805 4.73 9.18 22.47
N ALA A 806 4.33 8.43 23.50
CA ALA A 806 4.63 8.72 24.90
C ALA A 806 4.17 10.12 25.36
N GLY A 807 3.02 10.60 24.84
CA GLY A 807 2.43 11.88 25.21
C GLY A 807 2.88 13.08 24.36
N CYS A 808 3.66 12.88 23.30
CA CYS A 808 4.11 13.96 22.42
C CYS A 808 3.01 14.44 21.46
N VAL A 809 1.99 13.62 21.23
CA VAL A 809 0.90 13.87 20.27
C VAL A 809 -0.43 13.71 20.98
N ILE A 810 -1.32 14.68 20.79
CA ILE A 810 -2.64 14.76 21.42
C ILE A 810 -3.70 14.68 20.31
N HIS A 811 -4.73 13.84 20.49
CA HIS A 811 -5.83 13.76 19.52
C HIS A 811 -6.69 15.03 19.55
N LEU A 812 -6.99 15.59 18.38
CA LEU A 812 -7.72 16.86 18.25
C LEU A 812 -9.23 16.72 18.55
N ASP A 813 -9.78 15.51 18.45
CA ASP A 813 -11.20 15.23 18.68
C ASP A 813 -11.42 13.86 19.38
N PRO A 814 -11.31 13.77 20.71
CA PRO A 814 -11.25 12.49 21.43
C PRO A 814 -12.62 11.88 21.79
N GLN A 815 -13.71 12.33 21.16
CA GLN A 815 -15.10 11.89 21.44
C GLN A 815 -15.42 10.47 20.95
#